data_AF-A0A7W5HM21-F1
#
_entry.id   AF-A0A7W5HM21-F1
#
_cell.length_a   1.000
_cell.length_b   1.000
_cell.length_c   1.000
_cell.angle_alpha   90.00
_cell.angle_beta   90.00
_cell.angle_gamma   90.00
#
_symmetry.space_group_name_H-M   'P 1'
#
loop_
_entity.id
_entity.type
_entity.pdbx_description
1 polymer ?
#
loop_
_entity_poly.entity_id
_entity_poly.type
_entity_poly.pdbx_seq_one_letter_code
_entity_poly.pdbx_strand_id
1 'polypeptide(L)'
;MSGLGRHILLAEQEPSFDQTGIDFVAVDGADHARVYVYFVIDPLDPDLDFAANELDVECRGATTREPRIVDAQSFEAHTDARGRTRNVLAVVFDSGASFEMQHLRLADLTGARLDPFSSAARFSFKQACPTVFDCACHGVPDKRPGADYPVDYLARDFQSYLDAFATFSRERYPQWQMNIVPDQARMLGDLIAAIGDELAFLQDGYYLQTQFDHLTERRSFRQIARILGYSLRPELPAQGHAVLRHYQGTRPAGLAAFEQEVIAGTALAGYGDSDMVIPFEVGASFDDILAGTAYPTHALWTDIPVHIPDENCPWIARGARELTVAGTDLIHPEIGPGTKVLIETRPVEQSEPLRRTIVTLDEDPELVEDALIGTDVTRLHWQAGDALPFDLKLERAFVSANIVPVVSGLTYKERFTIGESGQDLPTAIEREGPLSGTEGTRPVIYRFPMVRTAADGLSWRPAEGDMPWDRRYAPDVALTRTDAAGVVLEDWRVVADLLAEGPTDEAATVEAGHWGPVFSWLDGGLRRQYRDYIGDPGWCLRFGANGFGLTPADGSFFTLRYRTAWAAHANLPPDRMRLLADQPEEAPDSLPMPNAILSASNPLAFDNAQPPEPLALARLTVPHATKAMKLRAVRDSDYEALVSARDDIDATVARSYWLGTWTGTFLATDPKDSVALDDDLRAEVTRFLEEIRLVGRPAYLTGAALRPLDLQIVLCHDPRIPWGNVVEAVLAALAADDPEALFHPANLTFGSRLYRAALEARIAAQRGVTRILRIRYRWRGEGDFKDFTESFLESAPDQIPVLKHDPLRPDLGRLEIFEAELPQETAP
;
A
#
# COMPACT_ATOMS: atom_id res chain seq x y z
N MET A 1 12.36 -22.55 45.16
CA MET A 1 12.35 -23.45 46.33
C MET A 1 13.29 -24.60 46.00
N SER A 2 14.38 -24.72 46.76
CA SER A 2 15.58 -25.49 46.40
C SER A 2 15.26 -26.94 46.01
N GLY A 3 15.77 -27.40 44.87
CA GLY A 3 15.74 -28.81 44.44
C GLY A 3 16.65 -29.73 45.27
N LEU A 4 16.87 -29.42 46.55
CA LEU A 4 17.61 -30.23 47.49
C LEU A 4 16.60 -31.13 48.23
N GLY A 5 16.84 -32.44 48.24
CA GLY A 5 15.94 -33.42 48.85
C GLY A 5 15.77 -33.21 50.35
N ARG A 6 14.61 -33.59 50.91
CA ARG A 6 14.23 -33.33 52.31
C ARG A 6 15.24 -33.86 53.35
N HIS A 7 15.91 -34.98 53.06
CA HIS A 7 16.96 -35.52 53.95
C HIS A 7 18.19 -34.59 54.00
N ILE A 8 18.49 -33.85 52.93
CA ILE A 8 19.58 -32.85 52.91
C ILE A 8 19.20 -31.67 53.81
N LEU A 9 17.94 -31.21 53.74
CA LEU A 9 17.43 -30.16 54.62
C LEU A 9 17.47 -30.56 56.10
N LEU A 10 17.23 -31.84 56.41
CA LEU A 10 17.41 -32.36 57.77
C LEU A 10 18.89 -32.39 58.18
N ALA A 11 19.81 -32.70 57.27
CA ALA A 11 21.24 -32.76 57.60
C ALA A 11 21.92 -31.38 57.74
N GLU A 12 21.37 -30.32 57.13
CA GLU A 12 21.97 -28.97 57.08
C GLU A 12 21.42 -28.00 58.15
N GLN A 13 20.87 -28.52 59.25
CA GLN A 13 20.41 -27.70 60.38
C GLN A 13 21.60 -27.06 61.13
N GLU A 14 21.61 -25.73 61.29
CA GLU A 14 22.56 -24.97 62.13
C GLU A 14 21.79 -23.91 62.95
N PRO A 15 22.14 -23.59 64.21
CA PRO A 15 23.31 -24.03 64.99
C PRO A 15 23.06 -25.22 65.96
N SER A 16 21.83 -25.73 66.06
CA SER A 16 21.45 -26.92 66.85
C SER A 16 20.54 -27.85 66.04
N PHE A 17 20.51 -29.14 66.35
CA PHE A 17 19.63 -30.10 65.69
C PHE A 17 18.24 -30.11 66.34
N ASP A 18 17.24 -29.54 65.66
CA ASP A 18 15.86 -29.50 66.16
C ASP A 18 15.07 -30.78 65.82
N GLN A 19 15.37 -31.40 64.68
CA GLN A 19 14.69 -32.61 64.20
C GLN A 19 15.63 -33.61 63.52
N THR A 20 15.31 -34.90 63.64
CA THR A 20 15.86 -35.96 62.79
C THR A 20 14.74 -36.69 62.03
N GLY A 21 15.09 -37.63 61.18
CA GLY A 21 14.15 -38.45 60.42
C GLY A 21 14.75 -39.81 60.11
N ILE A 22 13.93 -40.78 59.71
CA ILE A 22 14.39 -42.09 59.27
C ILE A 22 15.17 -41.91 57.96
N ASP A 23 16.43 -42.33 57.96
CA ASP A 23 17.28 -42.38 56.77
C ASP A 23 16.94 -43.64 55.95
N PHE A 24 17.09 -44.81 56.58
CA PHE A 24 16.67 -46.09 56.02
C PHE A 24 16.48 -47.14 57.12
N VAL A 25 15.89 -48.27 56.73
CA VAL A 25 15.68 -49.43 57.60
C VAL A 25 16.47 -50.61 57.05
N ALA A 26 17.16 -51.34 57.94
CA ALA A 26 17.85 -52.57 57.63
C ALA A 26 17.29 -53.72 58.48
N VAL A 27 17.37 -54.95 57.98
CA VAL A 27 16.92 -56.15 58.67
C VAL A 27 18.14 -57.00 59.01
N ASP A 28 18.17 -57.59 60.20
CA ASP A 28 19.24 -58.49 60.59
C ASP A 28 19.18 -59.78 59.74
N GLY A 29 20.33 -60.19 59.19
CA GLY A 29 20.44 -61.39 58.36
C GLY A 29 20.44 -62.69 59.14
N ALA A 30 20.69 -62.67 60.45
CA ALA A 30 20.63 -63.84 61.32
C ALA A 30 19.23 -64.03 61.94
N ASP A 31 18.52 -62.93 62.20
CA ASP A 31 17.16 -62.93 62.75
C ASP A 31 16.28 -61.89 62.07
N HIS A 32 15.45 -62.34 61.13
CA HIS A 32 14.64 -61.43 60.33
C HIS A 32 13.53 -60.73 61.13
N ALA A 33 13.27 -61.12 62.39
CA ALA A 33 12.36 -60.40 63.26
C ALA A 33 12.98 -59.12 63.85
N ARG A 34 14.32 -59.01 63.80
CA ARG A 34 15.08 -57.87 64.30
C ARG A 34 15.41 -56.88 63.17
N VAL A 35 15.10 -55.62 63.42
CA VAL A 35 15.14 -54.52 62.45
C VAL A 35 15.88 -53.32 63.03
N TYR A 36 16.78 -52.75 62.24
CA TYR A 36 17.58 -51.58 62.59
C TYR A 36 17.07 -50.34 61.85
N VAL A 37 16.59 -49.34 62.58
CA VAL A 37 16.14 -48.06 62.01
C VAL A 37 17.26 -47.03 62.15
N TYR A 38 17.74 -46.54 61.01
CA TYR A 38 18.77 -45.51 60.94
C TYR A 38 18.14 -44.15 60.81
N PHE A 39 18.77 -43.15 61.41
CA PHE A 39 18.32 -41.77 61.38
C PHE A 39 19.26 -40.90 60.55
N VAL A 40 18.79 -39.76 60.03
CA VAL A 40 19.59 -38.81 59.26
C VAL A 40 20.65 -38.17 60.16
N ILE A 41 20.24 -37.61 61.30
CA ILE A 41 21.09 -37.15 62.41
C ILE A 41 21.07 -38.21 63.51
N ASP A 42 22.18 -38.36 64.24
CA ASP A 42 22.30 -39.32 65.35
C ASP A 42 21.21 -39.06 66.40
N PRO A 43 20.35 -40.05 66.72
CA PRO A 43 19.27 -39.86 67.69
C PRO A 43 19.78 -39.64 69.13
N LEU A 44 21.04 -39.99 69.43
CA LEU A 44 21.65 -39.78 70.74
C LEU A 44 22.51 -38.51 70.81
N ASP A 45 22.45 -37.65 69.79
CA ASP A 45 23.10 -36.34 69.83
C ASP A 45 22.57 -35.52 71.02
N PRO A 46 23.40 -34.75 71.75
CA PRO A 46 22.97 -33.97 72.91
C PRO A 46 21.80 -33.02 72.67
N ASP A 47 21.61 -32.56 71.42
CA ASP A 47 20.50 -31.67 71.05
C ASP A 47 19.16 -32.42 70.91
N LEU A 48 19.20 -33.71 70.56
CA LEU A 48 18.00 -34.54 70.35
C LEU A 48 17.69 -35.45 71.56
N ASP A 49 18.71 -36.08 72.14
CA ASP A 49 18.67 -36.95 73.34
C ASP A 49 17.45 -37.90 73.38
N PHE A 50 17.27 -38.71 72.34
CA PHE A 50 16.18 -39.69 72.30
C PHE A 50 16.44 -40.84 73.29
N ALA A 51 15.45 -41.15 74.12
CA ALA A 51 15.38 -42.44 74.81
C ALA A 51 14.51 -43.43 74.03
N ALA A 52 14.92 -44.71 73.97
CA ALA A 52 14.24 -45.69 73.12
C ALA A 52 12.74 -45.83 73.46
N ASN A 53 12.37 -45.71 74.74
CA ASN A 53 10.99 -45.76 75.21
C ASN A 53 10.14 -44.51 74.88
N GLU A 54 10.74 -43.45 74.33
CA GLU A 54 10.04 -42.24 73.89
C GLU A 54 9.55 -42.34 72.44
N LEU A 55 10.01 -43.35 71.68
CA LEU A 55 9.60 -43.59 70.31
C LEU A 55 8.55 -44.70 70.25
N ASP A 56 7.33 -44.37 69.86
CA ASP A 56 6.32 -45.38 69.54
C ASP A 56 6.57 -45.92 68.13
N VAL A 57 6.68 -47.25 68.01
CA VAL A 57 6.98 -47.93 66.76
C VAL A 57 5.73 -48.66 66.28
N GLU A 58 5.10 -48.12 65.25
CA GLU A 58 3.97 -48.74 64.58
C GLU A 58 4.44 -49.43 63.30
N CYS A 59 4.25 -50.75 63.19
CA CYS A 59 4.57 -51.50 61.97
C CYS A 59 3.36 -52.30 61.48
N ARG A 60 3.00 -52.17 60.20
CA ARG A 60 1.88 -52.90 59.59
C ARG A 60 2.19 -53.39 58.17
N GLY A 61 1.56 -54.46 57.73
CA GLY A 61 1.62 -54.90 56.31
C GLY A 61 1.00 -53.86 55.37
N ALA A 62 1.66 -53.53 54.25
CA ALA A 62 1.22 -52.48 53.31
C ALA A 62 -0.15 -52.76 52.64
N THR A 63 -0.45 -54.03 52.37
CA THR A 63 -1.63 -54.60 51.74
C THR A 63 -2.58 -55.19 52.79
N THR A 64 -2.08 -56.06 53.66
CA THR A 64 -2.92 -56.76 54.66
C THR A 64 -3.33 -55.87 55.83
N ARG A 65 -2.57 -54.81 56.10
CA ARG A 65 -2.70 -53.92 57.27
C ARG A 65 -2.60 -54.65 58.62
N GLU A 66 -2.11 -55.89 58.62
CA GLU A 66 -1.85 -56.64 59.84
C GLU A 66 -0.77 -55.93 60.66
N PRO A 67 -1.04 -55.57 61.93
CA PRO A 67 -0.04 -54.97 62.80
C PRO A 67 0.99 -55.99 63.25
N ARG A 68 2.22 -55.54 63.45
CA ARG A 68 3.30 -56.28 64.11
C ARG A 68 3.48 -55.75 65.53
N ILE A 69 3.69 -56.67 66.46
CA ILE A 69 3.88 -56.32 67.87
C ILE A 69 5.38 -56.14 68.09
N VAL A 70 5.75 -55.09 68.82
CA VAL A 70 7.14 -54.83 69.20
C VAL A 70 7.40 -55.55 70.52
N ASP A 71 8.26 -56.56 70.49
CA ASP A 71 8.65 -57.33 71.67
C ASP A 71 9.72 -56.61 72.49
N ALA A 72 10.65 -55.93 71.81
CA ALA A 72 11.70 -55.13 72.44
C ALA A 72 12.20 -54.02 71.51
N GLN A 73 12.62 -52.89 72.09
CA GLN A 73 13.33 -51.85 71.37
C GLN A 73 14.41 -51.19 72.23
N SER A 74 15.56 -50.89 71.64
CA SER A 74 16.69 -50.23 72.32
C SER A 74 17.60 -49.52 71.32
N PHE A 75 18.30 -48.47 71.77
CA PHE A 75 19.38 -47.90 70.99
C PHE A 75 20.65 -48.73 71.14
N GLU A 76 21.29 -49.04 70.02
CA GLU A 76 22.58 -49.72 69.99
C GLU A 76 23.44 -49.26 68.81
N ALA A 77 24.75 -49.46 68.93
CA ALA A 77 25.68 -49.19 67.85
C ALA A 77 25.68 -50.35 66.86
N HIS A 78 25.22 -50.12 65.64
CA HIS A 78 25.18 -51.11 64.58
C HIS A 78 26.07 -50.67 63.40
N THR A 79 26.78 -51.62 62.80
CA THR A 79 27.63 -51.37 61.62
C THR A 79 26.91 -51.78 60.34
N ASP A 80 26.65 -50.82 59.45
CA ASP A 80 25.93 -51.07 58.20
C ASP A 80 26.76 -51.93 57.21
N ALA A 81 26.12 -52.37 56.12
CA ALA A 81 26.78 -53.16 55.07
C ALA A 81 27.93 -52.43 54.35
N ARG A 82 28.13 -51.13 54.60
CA ARG A 82 29.23 -50.31 54.07
C ARG A 82 30.34 -50.10 55.11
N GLY A 83 30.25 -50.72 56.29
CA GLY A 83 31.25 -50.66 57.34
C GLY A 83 31.17 -49.43 58.25
N ARG A 84 30.03 -48.70 58.25
CA ARG A 84 29.84 -47.51 59.08
C ARG A 84 29.07 -47.84 60.35
N THR A 85 29.66 -47.58 61.52
CA THR A 85 28.99 -47.73 62.82
C THR A 85 28.16 -46.48 63.14
N ARG A 86 26.86 -46.65 63.34
CA ARG A 86 25.91 -45.58 63.73
C ARG A 86 25.05 -46.05 64.88
N ASN A 87 24.56 -45.11 65.69
CA ASN A 87 23.50 -45.41 66.66
C ASN A 87 22.18 -45.61 65.91
N VAL A 88 21.55 -46.75 66.13
CA VAL A 88 20.28 -47.13 65.50
C VAL A 88 19.26 -47.50 66.55
N LEU A 89 17.97 -47.34 66.22
CA LEU A 89 16.92 -47.96 67.00
C LEU A 89 16.77 -49.41 66.53
N ALA A 90 17.19 -50.35 67.36
CA ALA A 90 16.97 -51.77 67.13
C ALA A 90 15.61 -52.17 67.69
N VAL A 91 14.76 -52.73 66.83
CA VAL A 91 13.40 -53.16 67.14
C VAL A 91 13.26 -54.64 66.83
N VAL A 92 12.78 -55.42 67.79
CA VAL A 92 12.47 -56.84 67.62
C VAL A 92 10.95 -56.98 67.55
N PHE A 93 10.45 -57.53 66.45
CA PHE A 93 9.02 -57.78 66.25
C PHE A 93 8.64 -59.22 66.61
N ASP A 94 7.35 -59.45 66.85
CA ASP A 94 6.75 -60.77 67.12
C ASP A 94 7.01 -61.82 66.02
N SER A 95 7.20 -61.38 64.77
CA SER A 95 7.53 -62.27 63.65
C SER A 95 8.17 -61.55 62.46
N GLY A 96 9.30 -62.08 61.99
CA GLY A 96 9.93 -61.70 60.70
C GLY A 96 9.48 -62.56 59.51
N ALA A 97 8.39 -63.32 59.63
CA ALA A 97 7.98 -64.31 58.64
C ALA A 97 7.37 -63.71 57.36
N SER A 98 6.81 -62.51 57.41
CA SER A 98 6.07 -61.91 56.29
C SER A 98 6.96 -61.65 55.07
N PHE A 99 6.43 -61.96 53.88
CA PHE A 99 7.04 -61.66 52.58
C PHE A 99 6.53 -60.33 51.98
N GLU A 100 5.56 -59.70 52.65
CA GLU A 100 4.96 -58.45 52.22
C GLU A 100 5.82 -57.24 52.63
N MET A 101 5.73 -56.15 51.87
CA MET A 101 6.28 -54.86 52.31
C MET A 101 5.57 -54.38 53.57
N GLN A 102 6.32 -54.00 54.57
CA GLN A 102 5.86 -53.41 55.82
C GLN A 102 5.95 -51.89 55.74
N HIS A 103 5.03 -51.20 56.42
CA HIS A 103 5.07 -49.76 56.69
C HIS A 103 5.41 -49.60 58.16
N LEU A 104 6.59 -49.06 58.44
CA LEU A 104 7.05 -48.68 59.77
C LEU A 104 6.85 -47.18 59.93
N ARG A 105 6.27 -46.76 61.05
CA ARG A 105 6.12 -45.37 61.44
C ARG A 105 6.62 -45.21 62.87
N LEU A 106 7.44 -44.18 63.07
CA LEU A 106 7.88 -43.74 64.38
C LEU A 106 7.06 -42.51 64.78
N ALA A 107 6.69 -42.43 66.05
CA ALA A 107 6.14 -41.23 66.65
C ALA A 107 6.95 -40.89 67.91
N ASP A 108 7.40 -39.64 68.02
CA ASP A 108 7.98 -39.12 69.26
C ASP A 108 6.83 -38.81 70.24
N LEU A 109 6.83 -39.49 71.39
CA LEU A 109 5.79 -39.35 72.42
C LEU A 109 6.01 -38.14 73.33
N THR A 110 7.19 -37.52 73.27
CA THR A 110 7.63 -36.49 74.23
C THR A 110 7.85 -35.13 73.61
N GLY A 111 8.09 -35.07 72.29
CA GLY A 111 8.32 -33.82 71.57
C GLY A 111 8.04 -33.91 70.06
N ALA A 112 8.48 -32.90 69.33
CA ALA A 112 8.40 -32.84 67.87
C ALA A 112 9.80 -32.97 67.24
N ARG A 113 10.65 -33.83 67.83
CA ARG A 113 12.06 -34.02 67.40
C ARG A 113 12.20 -34.94 66.18
N LEU A 114 11.08 -35.50 65.69
CA LEU A 114 11.03 -36.32 64.50
C LEU A 114 10.27 -35.58 63.38
N ASP A 115 10.89 -35.44 62.21
CA ASP A 115 10.25 -34.82 61.05
C ASP A 115 9.00 -35.61 60.62
N PRO A 116 7.81 -34.99 60.59
CA PRO A 116 6.56 -35.71 60.32
C PRO A 116 6.55 -36.45 58.98
N PHE A 117 7.29 -35.97 57.99
CA PHE A 117 7.32 -36.54 56.64
C PHE A 117 8.43 -37.57 56.44
N SER A 118 9.43 -37.60 57.32
CA SER A 118 10.51 -38.58 57.36
C SER A 118 10.36 -39.54 58.56
N SER A 119 9.17 -39.57 59.17
CA SER A 119 8.83 -40.42 60.32
C SER A 119 8.38 -41.84 59.94
N ALA A 120 8.26 -42.13 58.65
CA ALA A 120 7.80 -43.43 58.16
C ALA A 120 8.72 -43.99 57.07
N ALA A 121 8.91 -45.31 57.08
CA ALA A 121 9.72 -46.03 56.12
C ALA A 121 9.02 -47.33 55.69
N ARG A 122 9.30 -47.76 54.45
CA ARG A 122 8.82 -49.04 53.92
C ARG A 122 9.98 -50.02 53.83
N PHE A 123 9.82 -51.21 54.37
CA PHE A 123 10.85 -52.25 54.34
C PHE A 123 10.24 -53.65 54.19
N SER A 124 11.05 -54.67 53.91
CA SER A 124 10.60 -56.06 53.92
C SER A 124 11.45 -56.86 54.89
N PHE A 125 10.84 -57.73 55.70
CA PHE A 125 11.59 -58.66 56.56
C PHE A 125 12.47 -59.64 55.78
N LYS A 126 12.30 -59.74 54.45
CA LYS A 126 13.13 -60.58 53.57
C LYS A 126 14.24 -59.81 52.86
N GLN A 127 14.45 -58.53 53.20
CA GLN A 127 15.48 -57.68 52.59
C GLN A 127 16.91 -58.24 52.75
N ALA A 128 17.19 -58.97 53.84
CA ALA A 128 18.50 -59.58 54.08
C ALA A 128 18.71 -60.93 53.36
N CYS A 129 17.67 -61.49 52.71
CA CYS A 129 17.81 -62.71 51.91
C CYS A 129 18.64 -62.43 50.64
N PRO A 130 19.60 -63.29 50.26
CA PRO A 130 20.30 -63.16 48.99
C PRO A 130 19.31 -63.30 47.81
N THR A 131 19.14 -62.23 47.02
CA THR A 131 18.30 -62.24 45.82
C THR A 131 19.14 -62.54 44.58
N VAL A 132 18.70 -63.49 43.75
CA VAL A 132 19.33 -63.82 42.45
C VAL A 132 18.74 -63.01 41.29
N PHE A 133 17.87 -62.05 41.60
CA PHE A 133 17.13 -61.23 40.64
C PHE A 133 17.61 -59.78 40.70
N ASP A 134 17.92 -59.20 39.55
CA ASP A 134 18.28 -57.80 39.39
C ASP A 134 17.15 -56.88 39.89
N CYS A 135 17.53 -55.88 40.68
CA CYS A 135 16.62 -54.88 41.24
C CYS A 135 16.11 -53.91 40.15
N ALA A 136 15.14 -54.34 39.35
CA ALA A 136 14.40 -53.42 38.50
C ALA A 136 13.52 -52.50 39.37
N CYS A 137 13.73 -51.19 39.28
CA CYS A 137 12.91 -50.18 39.96
C CYS A 137 11.43 -50.41 39.68
N HIS A 138 10.59 -50.38 40.72
CA HIS A 138 9.14 -50.45 40.58
C HIS A 138 8.64 -49.39 39.59
N GLY A 139 7.88 -49.84 38.60
CA GLY A 139 7.51 -49.09 37.40
C GLY A 139 6.89 -47.72 37.67
N VAL A 140 7.20 -46.80 36.76
CA VAL A 140 6.47 -45.55 36.54
C VAL A 140 4.97 -45.86 36.59
N PRO A 141 4.12 -45.08 37.29
CA PRO A 141 2.69 -45.32 37.30
C PRO A 141 2.18 -45.39 35.86
N ASP A 142 1.44 -46.45 35.53
CA ASP A 142 0.79 -46.60 34.24
C ASP A 142 0.01 -45.32 33.96
N LYS A 143 0.40 -44.58 32.92
CA LYS A 143 -0.43 -43.48 32.43
C LYS A 143 -1.72 -44.14 32.00
N ARG A 144 -2.81 -43.92 32.74
CA ARG A 144 -4.15 -44.26 32.25
C ARG A 144 -4.23 -43.68 30.83
N PRO A 145 -4.50 -44.48 29.79
CA PRO A 145 -4.73 -43.91 28.47
C PRO A 145 -5.86 -42.89 28.64
N GLY A 146 -5.60 -41.63 28.28
CA GLY A 146 -6.68 -40.66 28.18
C GLY A 146 -7.69 -41.27 27.20
N ALA A 147 -8.93 -41.43 27.63
CA ALA A 147 -9.99 -41.74 26.69
C ALA A 147 -10.06 -40.54 25.73
N ASP A 148 -9.64 -40.77 24.49
CA ASP A 148 -9.75 -39.79 23.42
C ASP A 148 -11.18 -39.86 22.89
N TYR A 149 -11.90 -38.75 22.97
CA TYR A 149 -13.28 -38.64 22.50
C TYR A 149 -13.22 -37.92 21.16
N PRO A 150 -13.58 -38.58 20.04
CA PRO A 150 -13.51 -37.95 18.73
C PRO A 150 -14.49 -36.77 18.67
N VAL A 151 -13.94 -35.55 18.78
CA VAL A 151 -14.69 -34.31 18.53
C VAL A 151 -14.51 -33.96 17.06
N ASP A 152 -15.61 -33.67 16.37
CA ASP A 152 -15.54 -33.14 15.01
C ASP A 152 -15.04 -31.69 15.03
N TYR A 153 -13.78 -31.49 14.66
CA TYR A 153 -13.15 -30.18 14.60
C TYR A 153 -13.60 -29.35 13.39
N LEU A 154 -14.40 -29.92 12.46
CA LEU A 154 -14.99 -29.21 11.35
C LEU A 154 -16.37 -28.62 11.69
N ALA A 155 -16.89 -28.86 12.90
CA ALA A 155 -18.10 -28.21 13.38
C ALA A 155 -17.87 -26.70 13.49
N ARG A 156 -18.60 -25.92 12.67
CA ARG A 156 -18.46 -24.45 12.62
C ARG A 156 -19.79 -23.69 12.62
N ASP A 157 -20.91 -24.39 12.63
CA ASP A 157 -22.25 -23.81 12.76
C ASP A 157 -22.94 -24.25 14.07
N PHE A 158 -23.97 -23.49 14.46
CA PHE A 158 -24.74 -23.73 15.68
C PHE A 158 -25.16 -25.19 15.86
N GLN A 159 -25.73 -25.82 14.82
CA GLN A 159 -26.26 -27.18 14.92
C GLN A 159 -25.14 -28.21 15.07
N SER A 160 -24.06 -28.04 14.32
CA SER A 160 -22.88 -28.91 14.36
C SER A 160 -22.17 -28.83 15.71
N TYR A 161 -22.10 -27.65 16.34
CA TYR A 161 -21.57 -27.51 17.70
C TYR A 161 -22.43 -28.24 18.74
N LEU A 162 -23.75 -28.14 18.61
CA LEU A 162 -24.67 -28.88 19.48
C LEU A 162 -24.53 -30.39 19.32
N ASP A 163 -24.41 -30.87 18.09
CA ASP A 163 -24.25 -32.28 17.78
C ASP A 163 -22.90 -32.82 18.29
N ALA A 164 -21.83 -32.02 18.16
CA ALA A 164 -20.52 -32.33 18.72
C ALA A 164 -20.56 -32.40 20.25
N PHE A 165 -21.21 -31.43 20.91
CA PHE A 165 -21.39 -31.44 22.37
C PHE A 165 -22.22 -32.63 22.84
N ALA A 166 -23.34 -32.92 22.19
CA ALA A 166 -24.20 -34.04 22.52
C ALA A 166 -23.49 -35.39 22.34
N THR A 167 -22.69 -35.52 21.26
CA THR A 167 -21.90 -36.73 20.99
C THR A 167 -20.81 -36.92 22.04
N PHE A 168 -20.03 -35.87 22.32
CA PHE A 168 -19.01 -35.88 23.38
C PHE A 168 -19.62 -36.23 24.75
N SER A 169 -20.75 -35.61 25.09
CA SER A 169 -21.45 -35.85 26.36
C SER A 169 -21.90 -37.30 26.50
N ARG A 170 -22.52 -37.88 25.47
CA ARG A 170 -22.99 -39.27 25.47
C ARG A 170 -21.86 -40.28 25.64
N GLU A 171 -20.70 -40.02 25.03
CA GLU A 171 -19.54 -40.90 25.13
C GLU A 171 -18.79 -40.75 26.45
N ARG A 172 -18.61 -39.51 26.92
CA ARG A 172 -17.86 -39.19 28.14
C ARG A 172 -18.65 -39.48 29.41
N TYR A 173 -19.96 -39.24 29.38
CA TYR A 173 -20.89 -39.30 30.52
C TYR A 173 -22.15 -40.10 30.17
N PRO A 174 -22.04 -41.41 29.86
CA PRO A 174 -23.18 -42.24 29.42
C PRO A 174 -24.31 -42.38 30.47
N GLN A 175 -24.02 -42.08 31.73
CA GLN A 175 -24.99 -42.10 32.83
C GLN A 175 -25.83 -40.81 32.89
N TRP A 176 -25.44 -39.77 32.16
CA TRP A 176 -26.13 -38.48 32.13
C TRP A 176 -27.21 -38.51 31.03
N GLN A 177 -28.47 -38.56 31.45
CA GLN A 177 -29.63 -38.78 30.57
C GLN A 177 -30.60 -37.58 30.54
N MET A 178 -30.16 -36.38 30.94
CA MET A 178 -31.01 -35.19 31.06
C MET A 178 -31.21 -34.50 29.70
N ASN A 179 -32.16 -34.98 28.90
CA ASN A 179 -32.46 -34.46 27.56
C ASN A 179 -33.75 -33.61 27.50
N ILE A 180 -34.11 -32.93 28.59
CA ILE A 180 -35.32 -32.08 28.64
C ILE A 180 -34.99 -30.64 28.25
N VAL A 181 -35.92 -29.95 27.58
CA VAL A 181 -35.76 -28.57 27.10
C VAL A 181 -35.37 -27.55 28.19
N PRO A 182 -35.90 -27.61 29.44
CA PRO A 182 -35.47 -26.69 30.50
C PRO A 182 -34.23 -27.17 31.27
N ASP A 183 -33.44 -28.11 30.73
CA ASP A 183 -32.20 -28.54 31.39
C ASP A 183 -31.12 -27.44 31.31
N GLN A 184 -30.47 -27.18 32.45
CA GLN A 184 -29.47 -26.12 32.56
C GLN A 184 -28.27 -26.38 31.64
N ALA A 185 -27.85 -27.63 31.48
CA ALA A 185 -26.70 -27.94 30.64
C ALA A 185 -27.07 -27.88 29.15
N ARG A 186 -28.32 -28.21 28.78
CA ARG A 186 -28.82 -28.00 27.42
C ARG A 186 -28.84 -26.51 27.06
N MET A 187 -29.31 -25.65 27.96
CA MET A 187 -29.29 -24.20 27.80
C MET A 187 -27.86 -23.66 27.67
N LEU A 188 -26.92 -24.14 28.49
CA LEU A 188 -25.51 -23.77 28.37
C LEU A 188 -24.90 -24.24 27.04
N GLY A 189 -25.27 -25.45 26.57
CA GLY A 189 -24.89 -25.96 25.26
C GLY A 189 -25.40 -25.07 24.12
N ASP A 190 -26.65 -24.63 24.17
CA ASP A 190 -27.22 -23.68 23.20
C ASP A 190 -26.48 -22.33 23.23
N LEU A 191 -26.19 -21.79 24.41
CA LEU A 191 -25.46 -20.53 24.54
C LEU A 191 -24.03 -20.63 24.03
N ILE A 192 -23.32 -21.72 24.33
CA ILE A 192 -21.96 -21.97 23.83
C ILE A 192 -21.96 -22.18 22.33
N ALA A 193 -22.93 -22.93 21.78
CA ALA A 193 -23.05 -23.14 20.34
C ALA A 193 -23.37 -21.84 19.60
N ALA A 194 -24.22 -20.97 20.16
CA ALA A 194 -24.52 -19.66 19.60
C ALA A 194 -23.28 -18.75 19.56
N ILE A 195 -22.54 -18.67 20.68
CA ILE A 195 -21.27 -17.92 20.74
C ILE A 195 -20.24 -18.54 19.77
N GLY A 196 -20.17 -19.87 19.69
CA GLY A 196 -19.27 -20.58 18.80
C GLY A 196 -19.55 -20.30 17.32
N ASP A 197 -20.83 -20.25 16.95
CA ASP A 197 -21.29 -19.89 15.59
C ASP A 197 -20.91 -18.44 15.25
N GLU A 198 -21.19 -17.49 16.14
CA GLU A 198 -20.77 -16.09 15.97
C GLU A 198 -19.25 -15.94 15.83
N LEU A 199 -18.47 -16.63 16.68
CA LEU A 199 -17.01 -16.62 16.60
C LEU A 199 -16.48 -17.28 15.32
N ALA A 200 -17.10 -18.38 14.88
CA ALA A 200 -16.74 -19.05 13.63
C ALA A 200 -17.03 -18.16 12.41
N PHE A 201 -18.18 -17.47 12.41
CA PHE A 201 -18.53 -16.48 11.41
C PHE A 201 -17.51 -15.34 11.35
N LEU A 202 -17.10 -14.80 12.51
CA LEU A 202 -16.07 -13.76 12.57
C LEU A 202 -14.71 -14.26 12.06
N GLN A 203 -14.30 -15.48 12.44
CA GLN A 203 -13.06 -16.09 11.97
C GLN A 203 -13.05 -16.27 10.46
N ASP A 204 -14.16 -16.73 9.87
CA ASP A 204 -14.31 -16.86 8.42
C ASP A 204 -14.28 -15.50 7.73
N GLY A 205 -14.95 -14.49 8.31
CA GLY A 205 -14.85 -13.11 7.85
C GLY A 205 -13.40 -12.63 7.78
N TYR A 206 -12.64 -12.76 8.87
CA TYR A 206 -11.23 -12.39 8.90
C TYR A 206 -10.37 -13.21 7.93
N TYR A 207 -10.61 -14.52 7.82
CA TYR A 207 -9.88 -15.38 6.90
C TYR A 207 -10.12 -14.97 5.44
N LEU A 208 -11.36 -14.68 5.06
CA LEU A 208 -11.68 -14.23 3.70
C LEU A 208 -11.05 -12.87 3.38
N GLN A 209 -10.90 -11.97 4.36
CA GLN A 209 -10.15 -10.71 4.20
C GLN A 209 -8.63 -10.89 4.05
N THR A 210 -8.09 -12.12 4.11
CA THR A 210 -6.69 -12.42 3.77
C THR A 210 -6.52 -12.95 2.35
N GLN A 211 -7.60 -13.40 1.71
CA GLN A 211 -7.59 -14.03 0.39
C GLN A 211 -7.96 -13.02 -0.68
N PHE A 212 -7.03 -12.70 -1.59
CA PHE A 212 -7.19 -11.62 -2.58
C PHE A 212 -8.51 -11.67 -3.38
N ASP A 213 -8.91 -12.87 -3.80
CA ASP A 213 -10.13 -13.09 -4.59
C ASP A 213 -11.43 -12.85 -3.80
N HIS A 214 -11.37 -12.95 -2.47
CA HIS A 214 -12.52 -12.86 -1.56
C HIS A 214 -12.62 -11.53 -0.79
N LEU A 215 -11.64 -10.63 -0.91
CA LEU A 215 -11.60 -9.34 -0.20
C LEU A 215 -12.80 -8.46 -0.47
N THR A 216 -13.72 -8.31 0.48
CA THR A 216 -14.87 -7.40 0.32
C THR A 216 -14.58 -5.98 0.80
N GLU A 217 -13.61 -5.80 1.70
CA GLU A 217 -13.28 -4.51 2.29
C GLU A 217 -12.15 -3.82 1.52
N ARG A 218 -12.35 -2.52 1.24
CA ARG A 218 -11.39 -1.66 0.56
C ARG A 218 -10.12 -1.50 1.38
N ARG A 219 -10.23 -1.49 2.72
CA ARG A 219 -9.08 -1.46 3.62
C ARG A 219 -8.13 -2.63 3.37
N SER A 220 -8.65 -3.86 3.44
CA SER A 220 -7.89 -5.10 3.21
C SER A 220 -7.33 -5.14 1.80
N PHE A 221 -8.13 -4.73 0.81
CA PHE A 221 -7.71 -4.67 -0.59
C PHE A 221 -6.55 -3.69 -0.81
N ARG A 222 -6.61 -2.48 -0.25
CA ARG A 222 -5.51 -1.50 -0.33
C ARG A 222 -4.24 -2.03 0.31
N GLN A 223 -4.32 -2.70 1.45
CA GLN A 223 -3.14 -3.27 2.12
C GLN A 223 -2.46 -4.36 1.27
N ILE A 224 -3.23 -5.28 0.69
CA ILE A 224 -2.67 -6.37 -0.14
C ILE A 224 -2.19 -5.84 -1.50
N ALA A 225 -2.97 -4.98 -2.17
CA ALA A 225 -2.57 -4.39 -3.46
C ALA A 225 -1.28 -3.57 -3.35
N ARG A 226 -1.07 -2.94 -2.20
CA ARG A 226 0.15 -2.17 -1.91
C ARG A 226 1.40 -3.04 -1.83
N ILE A 227 1.31 -4.31 -1.40
CA ILE A 227 2.44 -5.25 -1.46
C ILE A 227 2.91 -5.44 -2.91
N LEU A 228 1.98 -5.36 -3.86
CA LEU A 228 2.25 -5.45 -5.30
C LEU A 228 2.63 -4.10 -5.93
N GLY A 229 2.79 -3.03 -5.13
CA GLY A 229 3.08 -1.68 -5.61
C GLY A 229 1.89 -1.00 -6.31
N TYR A 230 0.66 -1.50 -6.14
CA TYR A 230 -0.53 -0.90 -6.75
C TYR A 230 -1.29 -0.02 -5.75
N SER A 231 -1.49 1.24 -6.11
CA SER A 231 -2.31 2.19 -5.36
C SER A 231 -3.71 2.26 -5.97
N LEU A 232 -4.73 1.85 -5.21
CA LEU A 232 -6.11 1.97 -5.67
C LEU A 232 -6.51 3.42 -5.77
N ARG A 233 -7.10 3.80 -6.92
CA ARG A 233 -7.62 5.16 -7.11
C ARG A 233 -8.74 5.44 -6.09
N PRO A 234 -8.60 6.45 -5.22
CA PRO A 234 -9.69 6.86 -4.33
C PRO A 234 -10.78 7.61 -5.11
N GLU A 235 -11.83 8.05 -4.42
CA GLU A 235 -12.71 9.09 -4.98
C GLU A 235 -11.93 10.38 -5.27
N LEU A 236 -12.27 11.04 -6.37
CA LEU A 236 -11.76 12.36 -6.74
C LEU A 236 -12.96 13.33 -6.84
N PRO A 237 -12.88 14.53 -6.24
CA PRO A 237 -13.97 15.50 -6.28
C PRO A 237 -14.15 16.08 -7.70
N ALA A 238 -15.30 16.70 -7.95
CA ALA A 238 -15.46 17.57 -9.11
C ALA A 238 -14.65 18.84 -8.89
N GLN A 239 -13.96 19.29 -9.94
CA GLN A 239 -13.24 20.56 -9.92
C GLN A 239 -13.58 21.35 -11.18
N GLY A 240 -13.70 22.65 -11.05
CA GLY A 240 -13.89 23.50 -12.20
C GLY A 240 -13.96 24.96 -11.79
N HIS A 241 -14.75 25.72 -12.54
CA HIS A 241 -14.85 27.16 -12.34
C HIS A 241 -16.30 27.58 -12.22
N ALA A 242 -16.54 28.59 -11.40
CA ALA A 242 -17.82 29.27 -11.26
C ALA A 242 -17.67 30.74 -11.64
N VAL A 243 -18.69 31.30 -12.27
CA VAL A 243 -18.80 32.74 -12.50
C VAL A 243 -19.62 33.34 -11.38
N LEU A 244 -19.06 34.33 -10.70
CA LEU A 244 -19.74 35.11 -9.68
C LEU A 244 -20.20 36.44 -10.26
N ARG A 245 -21.44 36.83 -10.00
CA ARG A 245 -22.04 38.06 -10.55
C ARG A 245 -22.54 38.97 -9.45
N HIS A 246 -22.28 40.27 -9.60
CA HIS A 246 -22.70 41.32 -8.67
C HIS A 246 -24.10 41.88 -8.97
N TYR A 247 -24.75 41.41 -10.03
CA TYR A 247 -26.09 41.81 -10.43
C TYR A 247 -26.84 40.61 -11.02
N GLN A 248 -28.17 40.73 -11.12
CA GLN A 248 -29.02 39.75 -11.77
C GLN A 248 -29.42 40.22 -13.17
N GLY A 249 -29.23 39.38 -14.18
CA GLY A 249 -29.62 39.70 -15.56
C GLY A 249 -28.61 40.59 -16.27
N THR A 250 -29.07 41.70 -16.84
CA THR A 250 -28.21 42.64 -17.59
C THR A 250 -27.54 43.64 -16.66
N ARG A 251 -26.33 44.09 -17.03
CA ARG A 251 -25.59 45.10 -16.27
C ARG A 251 -26.42 46.38 -16.13
N PRO A 252 -26.69 46.86 -14.90
CA PRO A 252 -27.39 48.12 -14.69
C PRO A 252 -26.61 49.31 -15.28
N ALA A 253 -27.31 50.23 -15.92
CA ALA A 253 -26.72 51.48 -16.37
C ALA A 253 -26.22 52.29 -15.15
N GLY A 254 -24.96 52.73 -15.19
CA GLY A 254 -24.35 53.49 -14.10
C GLY A 254 -23.93 52.67 -12.87
N LEU A 255 -23.77 51.35 -13.01
CA LEU A 255 -23.20 50.49 -11.95
C LEU A 255 -21.84 51.05 -11.51
N ALA A 256 -21.69 51.32 -10.21
CA ALA A 256 -20.43 51.81 -9.64
C ALA A 256 -19.36 50.70 -9.69
N ALA A 257 -18.11 51.10 -9.94
CA ALA A 257 -16.95 50.23 -9.76
C ALA A 257 -16.75 49.91 -8.28
N PHE A 258 -16.66 48.64 -7.93
CA PHE A 258 -16.26 48.19 -6.61
C PHE A 258 -15.71 46.75 -6.68
N GLU A 259 -14.84 46.44 -5.73
CA GLU A 259 -14.22 45.14 -5.53
C GLU A 259 -14.93 44.39 -4.38
N GLN A 260 -14.93 43.07 -4.47
CA GLN A 260 -15.31 42.17 -3.40
C GLN A 260 -14.41 40.95 -3.44
N GLU A 261 -13.73 40.66 -2.34
CA GLU A 261 -13.00 39.40 -2.19
C GLU A 261 -13.95 38.28 -1.77
N VAL A 262 -13.73 37.10 -2.35
CA VAL A 262 -14.38 35.84 -1.96
C VAL A 262 -13.30 34.91 -1.45
N ILE A 263 -13.41 34.48 -0.19
CA ILE A 263 -12.39 33.67 0.46
C ILE A 263 -12.59 32.19 0.10
N ALA A 264 -11.49 31.47 -0.10
CA ALA A 264 -11.52 30.02 -0.27
C ALA A 264 -12.22 29.34 0.93
N GLY A 265 -13.08 28.36 0.67
CA GLY A 265 -13.97 27.77 1.67
C GLY A 265 -15.37 28.41 1.74
N THR A 266 -15.64 29.44 0.93
CA THR A 266 -17.00 29.96 0.77
C THR A 266 -17.90 28.94 0.06
N ALA A 267 -19.05 28.63 0.67
CA ALA A 267 -19.93 27.55 0.21
C ALA A 267 -20.83 27.97 -0.98
N LEU A 268 -21.03 27.01 -1.89
CA LEU A 268 -21.91 27.06 -3.06
C LEU A 268 -22.75 25.78 -3.12
N ALA A 269 -23.86 25.84 -3.85
CA ALA A 269 -24.77 24.71 -4.03
C ALA A 269 -24.86 24.29 -5.50
N GLY A 270 -24.62 23.02 -5.77
CA GLY A 270 -24.87 22.38 -7.05
C GLY A 270 -26.13 21.53 -7.00
N TYR A 271 -26.96 21.57 -8.05
CA TYR A 271 -28.18 20.77 -8.15
C TYR A 271 -28.00 19.62 -9.12
N GLY A 272 -27.81 18.42 -8.57
CA GLY A 272 -27.67 17.18 -9.32
C GLY A 272 -29.01 16.58 -9.73
N ASP A 273 -28.98 15.30 -10.08
CA ASP A 273 -30.20 14.55 -10.38
C ASP A 273 -31.09 14.39 -9.15
N SER A 274 -32.41 14.30 -9.37
CA SER A 274 -33.42 14.15 -8.31
C SER A 274 -33.39 15.26 -7.24
N ASP A 275 -33.00 16.48 -7.64
CA ASP A 275 -32.87 17.66 -6.77
C ASP A 275 -31.90 17.47 -5.59
N MET A 276 -30.94 16.55 -5.73
CA MET A 276 -29.87 16.37 -4.76
C MET A 276 -29.00 17.64 -4.71
N VAL A 277 -28.88 18.22 -3.52
CA VAL A 277 -28.02 19.38 -3.28
C VAL A 277 -26.61 18.88 -2.97
N ILE A 278 -25.69 19.17 -3.89
CA ILE A 278 -24.27 18.84 -3.75
C ILE A 278 -23.55 20.11 -3.31
N PRO A 279 -22.82 20.08 -2.18
CA PRO A 279 -22.06 21.24 -1.75
C PRO A 279 -20.80 21.42 -2.59
N PHE A 280 -20.41 22.67 -2.77
CA PHE A 280 -19.14 23.09 -3.35
C PHE A 280 -18.51 24.16 -2.45
N GLU A 281 -17.20 24.31 -2.51
CA GLU A 281 -16.51 25.45 -1.92
C GLU A 281 -15.65 26.15 -2.98
N VAL A 282 -15.55 27.47 -2.86
CA VAL A 282 -14.61 28.29 -3.64
C VAL A 282 -13.17 27.93 -3.25
N GLY A 283 -12.27 27.83 -4.23
CA GLY A 283 -10.86 27.46 -4.07
C GLY A 283 -10.41 26.49 -5.16
N ALA A 284 -9.14 26.54 -5.57
CA ALA A 284 -8.57 25.58 -6.52
C ALA A 284 -8.11 24.30 -5.83
N SER A 285 -7.72 24.41 -4.56
CA SER A 285 -7.17 23.30 -3.79
C SER A 285 -7.61 23.34 -2.32
N PHE A 286 -7.43 22.22 -1.61
CA PHE A 286 -7.60 22.19 -0.16
C PHE A 286 -6.60 23.09 0.56
N ASP A 287 -5.38 23.23 0.03
CA ASP A 287 -4.35 24.10 0.59
C ASP A 287 -4.79 25.58 0.52
N ASP A 288 -5.46 26.00 -0.56
CA ASP A 288 -6.01 27.35 -0.70
C ASP A 288 -7.02 27.67 0.40
N ILE A 289 -7.87 26.68 0.73
CA ILE A 289 -8.92 26.79 1.74
C ILE A 289 -8.30 26.88 3.14
N LEU A 290 -7.27 26.06 3.42
CA LEU A 290 -6.52 26.15 4.68
C LEU A 290 -5.80 27.49 4.84
N ALA A 291 -5.25 28.03 3.75
CA ALA A 291 -4.58 29.32 3.72
C ALA A 291 -5.54 30.52 3.75
N GLY A 292 -6.84 30.31 3.48
CA GLY A 292 -7.82 31.39 3.36
C GLY A 292 -7.54 32.30 2.15
N THR A 293 -7.15 31.71 1.02
CA THR A 293 -6.80 32.45 -0.21
C THR A 293 -7.98 33.29 -0.67
N ALA A 294 -7.74 34.58 -0.92
CA ALA A 294 -8.76 35.51 -1.41
C ALA A 294 -8.79 35.50 -2.95
N TYR A 295 -10.00 35.41 -3.51
CA TYR A 295 -10.26 35.56 -4.93
C TYR A 295 -10.97 36.89 -5.17
N PRO A 296 -10.31 37.88 -5.79
CA PRO A 296 -10.93 39.16 -6.05
C PRO A 296 -12.00 39.04 -7.14
N THR A 297 -13.09 39.78 -6.96
CA THR A 297 -14.16 39.96 -7.94
C THR A 297 -14.48 41.43 -8.06
N HIS A 298 -14.87 41.88 -9.25
CA HIS A 298 -15.17 43.28 -9.52
C HIS A 298 -16.53 43.44 -10.20
N ALA A 299 -17.29 44.47 -9.82
CA ALA A 299 -18.62 44.72 -10.35
C ALA A 299 -18.69 44.91 -11.87
N LEU A 300 -17.58 45.32 -12.49
CA LEU A 300 -17.48 45.61 -13.93
C LEU A 300 -16.90 44.45 -14.77
N TRP A 301 -16.41 43.37 -14.15
CA TRP A 301 -15.80 42.23 -14.87
C TRP A 301 -16.79 41.15 -15.28
N THR A 302 -18.06 41.49 -15.43
CA THR A 302 -19.11 40.52 -15.77
C THR A 302 -19.88 41.02 -16.98
N ASP A 303 -20.22 40.09 -17.87
CA ASP A 303 -21.03 40.29 -19.06
C ASP A 303 -20.62 41.53 -19.90
N ILE A 304 -19.33 41.69 -20.14
CA ILE A 304 -18.79 42.76 -21.00
C ILE A 304 -19.07 42.38 -22.45
N PRO A 305 -19.80 43.18 -23.23
CA PRO A 305 -20.10 42.86 -24.61
C PRO A 305 -18.84 42.88 -25.46
N VAL A 306 -18.73 41.92 -26.38
CA VAL A 306 -17.65 41.86 -27.35
C VAL A 306 -17.78 42.99 -28.37
N HIS A 307 -16.65 43.59 -28.74
CA HIS A 307 -16.59 44.62 -29.78
C HIS A 307 -16.68 44.00 -31.17
N ILE A 308 -17.47 44.61 -32.07
CA ILE A 308 -17.64 44.15 -33.45
C ILE A 308 -16.88 45.10 -34.37
N PRO A 309 -15.68 44.73 -34.87
CA PRO A 309 -14.89 45.61 -35.72
C PRO A 309 -15.43 45.75 -37.15
N ASP A 310 -16.11 44.73 -37.66
CA ASP A 310 -16.77 44.75 -38.98
C ASP A 310 -18.16 44.10 -38.90
N GLU A 311 -19.20 44.91 -39.11
CA GLU A 311 -20.60 44.46 -39.13
C GLU A 311 -20.89 43.46 -40.26
N ASN A 312 -20.09 43.45 -41.33
CA ASN A 312 -20.25 42.50 -42.44
C ASN A 312 -19.63 41.13 -42.14
N CYS A 313 -18.76 41.05 -41.13
CA CYS A 313 -18.09 39.82 -40.71
C CYS A 313 -18.07 39.68 -39.17
N PRO A 314 -19.24 39.50 -38.53
CA PRO A 314 -19.35 39.45 -37.07
C PRO A 314 -18.97 38.06 -36.51
N TRP A 315 -17.84 37.51 -36.94
CA TRP A 315 -17.39 36.17 -36.54
C TRP A 315 -15.88 36.13 -36.31
N ILE A 316 -15.46 35.35 -35.33
CA ILE A 316 -14.07 34.95 -35.15
C ILE A 316 -13.93 33.45 -35.42
N ALA A 317 -12.91 33.11 -36.20
CA ALA A 317 -12.67 31.74 -36.63
C ALA A 317 -12.18 30.85 -35.47
N ARG A 318 -12.49 29.57 -35.56
CA ARG A 318 -11.86 28.51 -34.77
C ARG A 318 -10.33 28.65 -34.82
N GLY A 319 -9.69 28.52 -33.67
CA GLY A 319 -8.24 28.64 -33.51
C GLY A 319 -7.75 30.05 -33.23
N ALA A 320 -8.63 31.05 -33.19
CA ALA A 320 -8.24 32.39 -32.77
C ALA A 320 -7.75 32.41 -31.32
N ARG A 321 -6.85 33.37 -31.07
CA ARG A 321 -6.17 33.60 -29.78
C ARG A 321 -6.33 35.02 -29.25
N GLU A 322 -7.14 35.82 -29.94
CA GLU A 322 -7.41 37.20 -29.56
C GLU A 322 -8.89 37.56 -29.76
N LEU A 323 -9.36 38.49 -28.94
CA LEU A 323 -10.73 39.02 -28.96
C LEU A 323 -10.70 40.46 -28.46
N THR A 324 -11.56 41.32 -28.99
CA THR A 324 -11.71 42.70 -28.49
C THR A 324 -13.06 42.86 -27.80
N VAL A 325 -13.09 43.45 -26.61
CA VAL A 325 -14.30 43.74 -25.83
C VAL A 325 -14.54 45.25 -25.75
N ALA A 326 -15.80 45.65 -25.58
CA ALA A 326 -16.15 47.06 -25.49
C ALA A 326 -15.72 47.66 -24.15
N GLY A 327 -15.22 48.90 -24.18
CA GLY A 327 -14.83 49.65 -23.00
C GLY A 327 -13.46 49.24 -22.42
N THR A 328 -13.16 49.77 -21.24
CA THR A 328 -11.86 49.66 -20.56
C THR A 328 -11.94 48.89 -19.24
N ASP A 329 -13.06 48.20 -18.98
CA ASP A 329 -13.36 47.59 -17.67
C ASP A 329 -12.38 46.47 -17.27
N LEU A 330 -11.72 45.84 -18.26
CA LEU A 330 -10.70 44.79 -18.03
C LEU A 330 -9.27 45.34 -17.93
N ILE A 331 -9.06 46.64 -18.14
CA ILE A 331 -7.76 47.29 -17.87
C ILE A 331 -7.64 47.46 -16.35
N HIS A 332 -7.17 46.44 -15.65
CA HIS A 332 -7.07 46.42 -14.20
C HIS A 332 -5.78 45.74 -13.72
N PRO A 333 -5.14 46.19 -12.62
CA PRO A 333 -3.93 45.56 -12.07
C PRO A 333 -4.04 44.07 -11.71
N GLU A 334 -5.26 43.57 -11.49
CA GLU A 334 -5.55 42.17 -11.14
C GLU A 334 -5.93 41.29 -12.35
N ILE A 335 -6.08 41.91 -13.53
CA ILE A 335 -6.31 41.20 -14.79
C ILE A 335 -5.01 41.26 -15.59
N GLY A 336 -4.38 40.10 -15.81
CA GLY A 336 -3.14 40.01 -16.57
C GLY A 336 -2.83 38.57 -17.00
N PRO A 337 -1.57 38.27 -17.35
CA PRO A 337 -1.15 36.91 -17.67
C PRO A 337 -1.51 35.92 -16.55
N GLY A 338 -2.19 34.83 -16.91
CA GLY A 338 -2.69 33.82 -15.99
C GLY A 338 -4.15 33.99 -15.56
N THR A 339 -4.75 35.18 -15.74
CA THR A 339 -6.17 35.41 -15.43
C THR A 339 -7.06 34.60 -16.37
N LYS A 340 -8.09 33.97 -15.82
CA LYS A 340 -9.08 33.21 -16.61
C LYS A 340 -10.28 34.09 -16.93
N VAL A 341 -10.70 34.06 -18.20
CA VAL A 341 -11.89 34.77 -18.68
C VAL A 341 -12.84 33.82 -19.41
N LEU A 342 -14.13 34.02 -19.23
CA LEU A 342 -15.21 33.25 -19.85
C LEU A 342 -15.66 34.03 -21.07
N ILE A 343 -15.66 33.36 -22.21
CA ILE A 343 -16.26 33.85 -23.44
C ILE A 343 -17.53 33.03 -23.65
N GLU A 344 -18.68 33.69 -23.75
CA GLU A 344 -19.97 33.02 -23.99
C GLU A 344 -20.84 33.77 -25.01
N THR A 345 -21.62 33.04 -25.80
CA THR A 345 -22.67 33.61 -26.66
C THR A 345 -24.03 33.49 -25.99
N ARG A 346 -24.92 34.44 -26.23
CA ARG A 346 -26.32 34.39 -25.76
C ARG A 346 -27.29 34.44 -26.95
N PRO A 347 -27.43 33.33 -27.70
CA PRO A 347 -28.27 33.28 -28.89
C PRO A 347 -29.75 33.49 -28.53
N VAL A 348 -30.50 34.11 -29.45
CA VAL A 348 -31.95 34.30 -29.33
C VAL A 348 -32.71 33.17 -30.02
N GLU A 349 -32.15 32.68 -31.12
CA GLU A 349 -32.74 31.60 -31.89
C GLU A 349 -32.33 30.25 -31.32
N GLN A 350 -33.30 29.35 -31.15
CA GLN A 350 -33.03 28.01 -30.66
C GLN A 350 -32.17 27.16 -31.62
N SER A 351 -32.08 27.55 -32.89
CA SER A 351 -31.20 26.95 -33.91
C SER A 351 -29.74 27.31 -33.73
N GLU A 352 -29.41 28.41 -33.05
CA GLU A 352 -28.04 28.83 -32.81
C GLU A 352 -27.52 28.15 -31.51
N PRO A 353 -26.41 27.39 -31.57
CA PRO A 353 -25.88 26.73 -30.39
C PRO A 353 -25.28 27.74 -29.40
N LEU A 354 -25.57 27.56 -28.11
CA LEU A 354 -24.84 28.22 -27.03
C LEU A 354 -23.36 27.81 -27.11
N ARG A 355 -22.47 28.80 -27.24
CA ARG A 355 -21.03 28.60 -27.28
C ARG A 355 -20.41 29.21 -26.04
N ARG A 356 -19.54 28.47 -25.38
CA ARG A 356 -18.83 28.93 -24.18
C ARG A 356 -17.48 28.28 -24.09
N THR A 357 -16.52 29.03 -23.59
CA THR A 357 -15.17 28.54 -23.33
C THR A 357 -14.52 29.43 -22.28
N ILE A 358 -13.66 28.85 -21.47
CA ILE A 358 -12.78 29.60 -20.57
C ILE A 358 -11.41 29.62 -21.21
N VAL A 359 -10.79 30.79 -21.28
CA VAL A 359 -9.43 30.98 -21.80
C VAL A 359 -8.57 31.66 -20.75
N THR A 360 -7.27 31.40 -20.79
CA THR A 360 -6.28 31.95 -19.86
C THR A 360 -5.42 32.97 -20.59
N LEU A 361 -5.44 34.22 -20.13
CA LEU A 361 -4.66 35.30 -20.74
C LEU A 361 -3.17 34.99 -20.62
N ASP A 362 -2.39 35.29 -21.66
CA ASP A 362 -0.93 35.18 -21.67
C ASP A 362 -0.23 36.55 -21.77
N GLU A 363 -0.98 37.60 -22.06
CA GLU A 363 -0.53 39.00 -22.11
C GLU A 363 -1.47 39.89 -21.28
N ASP A 364 -0.98 41.07 -20.90
CA ASP A 364 -1.82 42.08 -20.25
C ASP A 364 -2.89 42.60 -21.23
N PRO A 365 -4.13 42.87 -20.78
CA PRO A 365 -5.15 43.49 -21.61
C PRO A 365 -4.68 44.82 -22.24
N GLU A 366 -4.80 44.93 -23.55
CA GLU A 366 -4.33 46.10 -24.30
C GLU A 366 -5.48 47.09 -24.52
N LEU A 367 -5.27 48.36 -24.16
CA LEU A 367 -6.18 49.44 -24.50
C LEU A 367 -5.99 49.85 -25.96
N VAL A 368 -7.06 49.77 -26.76
CA VAL A 368 -7.07 50.12 -28.17
C VAL A 368 -8.22 51.09 -28.43
N GLU A 369 -7.99 52.12 -29.24
CA GLU A 369 -9.05 53.04 -29.68
C GLU A 369 -9.58 52.60 -31.05
N ASP A 370 -10.89 52.39 -31.18
CA ASP A 370 -11.53 52.27 -32.48
C ASP A 370 -11.73 53.67 -33.08
N ALA A 371 -10.78 54.10 -33.92
CA ALA A 371 -10.78 55.44 -34.50
C ALA A 371 -11.98 55.74 -35.42
N LEU A 372 -12.71 54.73 -35.91
CA LEU A 372 -13.88 54.94 -36.77
C LEU A 372 -15.11 55.35 -35.94
N ILE A 373 -15.27 54.75 -34.76
CA ILE A 373 -16.41 54.96 -33.87
C ILE A 373 -16.06 55.92 -32.72
N GLY A 374 -14.77 56.15 -32.47
CA GLY A 374 -14.25 56.99 -31.38
C GLY A 374 -14.53 56.37 -30.00
N THR A 375 -14.40 55.04 -29.89
CA THR A 375 -14.69 54.29 -28.65
C THR A 375 -13.46 53.51 -28.20
N ASP A 376 -13.16 53.58 -26.91
CA ASP A 376 -12.11 52.78 -26.29
C ASP A 376 -12.59 51.33 -26.13
N VAL A 377 -11.72 50.40 -26.52
CA VAL A 377 -11.94 48.97 -26.47
C VAL A 377 -10.74 48.27 -25.84
N THR A 378 -10.96 47.08 -25.30
CA THR A 378 -9.89 46.28 -24.69
C THR A 378 -9.63 45.04 -25.53
N ARG A 379 -8.39 44.87 -26.01
CA ARG A 379 -7.96 43.66 -26.69
C ARG A 379 -7.39 42.66 -25.68
N LEU A 380 -7.85 41.42 -25.78
CA LEU A 380 -7.42 40.30 -24.97
C LEU A 380 -6.67 39.31 -25.86
N HIS A 381 -5.57 38.76 -25.35
CA HIS A 381 -4.82 37.68 -25.98
C HIS A 381 -4.67 36.51 -24.98
N TRP A 382 -4.71 35.28 -25.47
CA TRP A 382 -4.64 34.09 -24.63
C TRP A 382 -3.71 33.00 -25.17
N GLN A 383 -3.35 32.09 -24.26
CA GLN A 383 -2.39 31.02 -24.52
C GLN A 383 -2.79 30.11 -25.69
N ALA A 384 -1.78 29.55 -26.37
CA ALA A 384 -1.96 28.71 -27.55
C ALA A 384 -2.82 27.45 -27.28
N GLY A 385 -2.77 26.91 -26.06
CA GLY A 385 -3.58 25.76 -25.65
C GLY A 385 -5.09 26.05 -25.59
N ASP A 386 -5.46 27.32 -25.40
CA ASP A 386 -6.85 27.75 -25.25
C ASP A 386 -7.42 28.36 -26.56
N ALA A 387 -6.79 28.07 -27.71
CA ALA A 387 -7.28 28.51 -29.03
C ALA A 387 -8.75 28.10 -29.22
N LEU A 388 -9.59 28.99 -29.74
CA LEU A 388 -11.03 28.76 -29.75
C LEU A 388 -11.40 27.44 -30.44
N PRO A 389 -12.21 26.56 -29.80
CA PRO A 389 -12.53 25.25 -30.37
C PRO A 389 -13.63 25.32 -31.45
N PHE A 390 -14.28 26.47 -31.63
CA PHE A 390 -15.37 26.70 -32.58
C PHE A 390 -15.33 28.12 -33.14
N ASP A 391 -16.04 28.35 -34.24
CA ASP A 391 -16.31 29.71 -34.72
C ASP A 391 -17.25 30.43 -33.75
N LEU A 392 -16.92 31.66 -33.39
CA LEU A 392 -17.64 32.48 -32.42
C LEU A 392 -18.35 33.61 -33.15
N LYS A 393 -19.68 33.65 -33.07
CA LYS A 393 -20.47 34.81 -33.51
C LYS A 393 -20.31 35.94 -32.49
N LEU A 394 -19.87 37.11 -32.92
CA LEU A 394 -19.61 38.25 -32.03
C LEU A 394 -20.91 38.93 -31.57
N GLU A 395 -21.97 38.83 -32.38
CA GLU A 395 -23.30 39.29 -32.01
C GLU A 395 -23.77 38.58 -30.73
N ARG A 396 -23.93 39.35 -29.64
CA ARG A 396 -24.33 38.84 -28.32
C ARG A 396 -23.31 37.88 -27.70
N ALA A 397 -22.03 38.03 -28.05
CA ALA A 397 -20.94 37.46 -27.27
C ALA A 397 -20.58 38.36 -26.09
N PHE A 398 -20.27 37.74 -24.96
CA PHE A 398 -19.92 38.42 -23.72
C PHE A 398 -18.67 37.81 -23.10
N VAL A 399 -17.91 38.64 -22.39
CA VAL A 399 -16.73 38.25 -21.63
C VAL A 399 -16.94 38.55 -20.15
N SER A 400 -16.58 37.59 -19.30
CA SER A 400 -16.57 37.77 -17.83
C SER A 400 -15.24 37.30 -17.24
N ALA A 401 -14.69 38.05 -16.31
CA ALA A 401 -13.44 37.72 -15.59
C ALA A 401 -13.66 37.42 -14.10
N ASN A 402 -14.87 37.57 -13.56
CA ASN A 402 -15.23 37.13 -12.20
C ASN A 402 -15.36 35.60 -12.11
N ILE A 403 -14.29 34.90 -12.45
CA ILE A 403 -14.22 33.44 -12.44
C ILE A 403 -13.41 33.00 -11.25
N VAL A 404 -14.01 32.16 -10.43
CA VAL A 404 -13.35 31.55 -9.28
C VAL A 404 -13.28 30.04 -9.47
N PRO A 405 -12.19 29.39 -9.06
CA PRO A 405 -12.14 27.94 -9.01
C PRO A 405 -13.07 27.42 -7.91
N VAL A 406 -13.65 26.24 -8.14
CA VAL A 406 -14.55 25.57 -7.20
C VAL A 406 -14.25 24.08 -7.18
N VAL A 407 -14.39 23.48 -6.00
CA VAL A 407 -14.26 22.04 -5.78
C VAL A 407 -15.53 21.53 -5.09
N SER A 408 -15.97 20.30 -5.38
CA SER A 408 -17.11 19.70 -4.67
C SER A 408 -16.76 19.29 -3.24
N GLY A 409 -17.78 19.19 -2.39
CA GLY A 409 -17.67 18.86 -0.97
C GLY A 409 -17.58 20.07 -0.04
N LEU A 410 -17.56 19.77 1.26
CA LEU A 410 -17.37 20.74 2.35
C LEU A 410 -16.14 20.39 3.18
N THR A 411 -15.53 21.41 3.75
CA THR A 411 -14.44 21.27 4.71
C THR A 411 -14.99 21.22 6.13
N TYR A 412 -14.76 20.09 6.80
CA TYR A 412 -15.13 19.89 8.20
C TYR A 412 -13.94 20.12 9.12
N LYS A 413 -14.21 20.63 10.31
CA LYS A 413 -13.22 20.81 11.37
C LYS A 413 -13.73 20.10 12.63
N GLU A 414 -12.94 19.18 13.14
CA GLU A 414 -13.25 18.42 14.34
C GLU A 414 -12.08 18.51 15.32
N ARG A 415 -12.39 18.60 16.61
CA ARG A 415 -11.38 18.65 17.67
C ARG A 415 -11.55 17.47 18.61
N PHE A 416 -10.46 16.81 18.95
CA PHE A 416 -10.49 15.56 19.71
C PHE A 416 -9.26 15.43 20.62
N THR A 417 -9.31 14.47 21.54
CA THR A 417 -8.21 14.17 22.46
C THR A 417 -7.68 12.75 22.30
N ILE A 418 -6.41 12.57 22.65
CA ILE A 418 -5.82 11.26 22.91
C ILE A 418 -6.06 10.94 24.39
N GLY A 419 -6.69 9.79 24.65
CA GLY A 419 -7.20 9.39 25.96
C GLY A 419 -8.26 10.32 26.55
N GLU A 420 -8.66 10.01 27.78
CA GLU A 420 -9.70 10.79 28.48
C GLU A 420 -9.18 12.19 28.85
N SER A 421 -9.98 13.20 28.56
CA SER A 421 -9.72 14.58 28.99
C SER A 421 -10.87 15.08 29.87
N GLY A 422 -10.60 16.09 30.71
CA GLY A 422 -11.66 16.74 31.50
C GLY A 422 -12.62 17.61 30.70
N GLN A 423 -12.48 17.67 29.36
CA GLN A 423 -13.36 18.40 28.45
C GLN A 423 -14.32 17.44 27.73
N ASP A 424 -15.52 17.91 27.39
CA ASP A 424 -16.52 17.14 26.62
C ASP A 424 -16.15 17.11 25.13
N LEU A 425 -15.00 16.52 24.82
CA LEU A 425 -14.49 16.31 23.46
C LEU A 425 -14.47 14.82 23.12
N PRO A 426 -14.68 14.45 21.85
CA PRO A 426 -14.53 13.06 21.44
C PRO A 426 -13.09 12.59 21.64
N THR A 427 -12.93 11.35 22.10
CA THR A 427 -11.63 10.71 22.26
C THR A 427 -11.28 9.85 21.03
N ALA A 428 -9.99 9.76 20.72
CA ALA A 428 -9.50 8.80 19.74
C ALA A 428 -9.76 7.36 20.23
N ILE A 429 -10.08 6.47 19.30
CA ILE A 429 -10.29 5.05 19.55
C ILE A 429 -8.94 4.38 19.77
N GLU A 430 -8.80 3.71 20.90
CA GLU A 430 -7.61 2.94 21.27
C GLU A 430 -7.76 1.48 20.85
N ARG A 431 -6.75 0.92 20.19
CA ARG A 431 -6.69 -0.51 19.90
C ARG A 431 -5.31 -1.08 20.14
N GLU A 432 -5.26 -2.33 20.60
CA GLU A 432 -4.02 -3.09 20.61
C GLU A 432 -3.54 -3.37 19.19
N GLY A 433 -2.27 -3.07 18.94
CA GLY A 433 -1.56 -3.36 17.72
C GLY A 433 -1.03 -4.80 17.64
N PRO A 434 -0.28 -5.12 16.58
CA PRO A 434 0.38 -6.42 16.43
C PRO A 434 1.40 -6.63 17.54
N LEU A 435 1.54 -7.87 18.01
CA LEU A 435 2.54 -8.24 19.01
C LEU A 435 3.94 -7.99 18.46
N SER A 436 4.70 -7.10 19.10
CA SER A 436 6.08 -6.82 18.74
C SER A 436 6.94 -8.05 19.01
N GLY A 437 7.63 -8.55 17.98
CA GLY A 437 8.53 -9.71 18.11
C GLY A 437 9.78 -9.43 18.95
N THR A 438 10.17 -8.16 19.05
CA THR A 438 11.33 -7.71 19.85
C THR A 438 10.96 -7.40 21.29
N GLU A 439 9.84 -6.72 21.52
CA GLU A 439 9.48 -6.23 22.87
C GLU A 439 8.50 -7.16 23.61
N GLY A 440 7.81 -8.05 22.89
CA GLY A 440 6.79 -8.93 23.48
C GLY A 440 5.53 -8.18 23.97
N THR A 441 5.39 -6.90 23.60
CA THR A 441 4.25 -6.03 23.95
C THR A 441 3.42 -5.73 22.71
N ARG A 442 2.15 -5.34 22.92
CA ARG A 442 1.28 -4.83 21.86
C ARG A 442 1.27 -3.30 21.95
N PRO A 443 1.71 -2.56 20.92
CA PRO A 443 1.66 -1.11 20.94
C PRO A 443 0.21 -0.65 20.85
N VAL A 444 -0.11 0.51 21.45
CA VAL A 444 -1.43 1.14 21.28
C VAL A 444 -1.46 1.84 19.93
N ILE A 445 -2.55 1.64 19.17
CA ILE A 445 -2.82 2.36 17.93
C ILE A 445 -4.02 3.26 18.14
N TYR A 446 -3.81 4.57 17.99
CA TYR A 446 -4.87 5.57 18.06
C TYR A 446 -5.49 5.82 16.69
N ARG A 447 -6.83 5.92 16.65
CA ARG A 447 -7.58 6.27 15.46
C ARG A 447 -8.69 7.26 15.73
N PHE A 448 -8.96 8.12 14.77
CA PHE A 448 -10.06 9.07 14.84
C PHE A 448 -10.93 8.97 13.57
N PRO A 449 -12.22 8.59 13.69
CA PRO A 449 -13.08 8.44 12.52
C PRO A 449 -13.49 9.78 11.92
N MET A 450 -13.47 9.86 10.59
CA MET A 450 -14.06 10.97 9.84
C MET A 450 -15.48 10.57 9.43
N VAL A 451 -16.44 10.74 10.35
CA VAL A 451 -17.78 10.12 10.27
C VAL A 451 -18.53 10.50 8.99
N ARG A 452 -18.43 11.75 8.54
CA ARG A 452 -19.10 12.25 7.32
C ARG A 452 -18.66 11.54 6.05
N THR A 453 -17.42 11.06 6.01
CA THR A 453 -16.86 10.41 4.81
C THR A 453 -17.50 9.06 4.48
N ALA A 454 -18.27 8.47 5.40
CA ALA A 454 -19.04 7.26 5.13
C ALA A 454 -20.19 7.51 4.14
N ALA A 455 -20.79 8.70 4.17
CA ALA A 455 -21.84 9.09 3.22
C ALA A 455 -21.26 9.85 2.02
N ASP A 456 -20.35 10.79 2.28
CA ASP A 456 -19.97 11.81 1.29
C ASP A 456 -18.62 11.55 0.61
N GLY A 457 -17.92 10.48 1.01
CA GLY A 457 -16.54 10.22 0.63
C GLY A 457 -15.54 11.22 1.21
N LEU A 458 -14.25 10.93 1.07
CA LEU A 458 -13.16 11.85 1.40
C LEU A 458 -12.57 12.42 0.11
N SER A 459 -12.30 13.72 0.04
CA SER A 459 -11.64 14.31 -1.12
C SER A 459 -10.17 13.89 -1.20
N TRP A 460 -9.73 13.50 -2.40
CA TRP A 460 -8.34 13.20 -2.71
C TRP A 460 -7.92 13.93 -3.97
N ARG A 461 -6.62 14.14 -4.10
CA ARG A 461 -5.96 14.69 -5.28
C ARG A 461 -4.79 13.82 -5.69
N PRO A 462 -4.36 13.86 -6.98
CA PRO A 462 -3.05 13.35 -7.35
C PRO A 462 -1.98 13.97 -6.45
N ALA A 463 -1.08 13.14 -5.92
CA ALA A 463 0.00 13.61 -5.07
C ALA A 463 1.08 14.32 -5.90
N GLU A 464 1.91 15.14 -5.25
CA GLU A 464 3.09 15.69 -5.89
C GLU A 464 4.03 14.57 -6.36
N GLY A 465 4.49 14.64 -7.61
CA GLY A 465 5.26 13.57 -8.24
C GLY A 465 4.43 12.36 -8.69
N ASP A 466 3.10 12.48 -8.81
CA ASP A 466 2.25 11.48 -9.49
C ASP A 466 2.76 11.27 -10.92
N MET A 467 3.07 10.01 -11.25
CA MET A 467 3.46 9.64 -12.61
C MET A 467 2.40 8.70 -13.18
N PRO A 468 2.15 8.71 -14.51
CA PRO A 468 1.19 7.78 -15.12
C PRO A 468 1.43 6.30 -14.78
N TRP A 469 2.67 5.94 -14.45
CA TRP A 469 3.12 4.59 -14.09
C TRP A 469 3.34 4.34 -12.60
N ASP A 470 3.28 5.36 -11.74
CA ASP A 470 3.35 5.24 -10.28
C ASP A 470 2.32 6.20 -9.68
N ARG A 471 1.06 5.76 -9.71
CA ARG A 471 -0.08 6.60 -9.32
C ARG A 471 -0.09 6.82 -7.82
N ARG A 472 0.00 8.08 -7.40
CA ARG A 472 0.02 8.50 -5.99
C ARG A 472 -1.09 9.49 -5.72
N TYR A 473 -1.72 9.36 -4.56
CA TYR A 473 -2.85 10.20 -4.14
C TYR A 473 -2.61 10.74 -2.74
N ALA A 474 -2.91 12.03 -2.56
CA ALA A 474 -2.87 12.71 -1.28
C ALA A 474 -4.31 13.00 -0.81
N PRO A 475 -4.66 12.69 0.45
CA PRO A 475 -5.96 13.03 1.00
C PRO A 475 -6.02 14.53 1.33
N ASP A 476 -7.18 15.15 1.13
CA ASP A 476 -7.44 16.52 1.58
C ASP A 476 -7.77 16.52 3.08
N VAL A 477 -6.73 16.26 3.88
CA VAL A 477 -6.78 16.15 5.34
C VAL A 477 -5.58 16.88 5.94
N ALA A 478 -5.84 17.74 6.91
CA ALA A 478 -4.84 18.44 7.69
C ALA A 478 -5.04 18.17 9.18
N LEU A 479 -3.93 17.98 9.89
CA LEU A 479 -3.93 17.64 11.32
C LEU A 479 -3.00 18.60 12.04
N THR A 480 -3.50 19.25 13.09
CA THR A 480 -2.69 20.13 13.93
C THR A 480 -2.82 19.74 15.39
N ARG A 481 -1.69 19.67 16.09
CA ARG A 481 -1.69 19.54 17.55
C ARG A 481 -1.99 20.90 18.15
N THR A 482 -2.91 20.92 19.11
CA THR A 482 -3.35 22.12 19.81
C THR A 482 -3.18 21.98 21.31
N ASP A 483 -3.22 23.09 22.03
CA ASP A 483 -3.42 23.07 23.47
C ASP A 483 -4.91 22.84 23.82
N ALA A 484 -5.25 22.91 25.11
CA ALA A 484 -6.63 22.78 25.58
C ALA A 484 -7.55 23.96 25.17
N ALA A 485 -6.99 25.12 24.81
CA ALA A 485 -7.74 26.29 24.33
C ALA A 485 -7.97 26.27 22.80
N GLY A 486 -7.20 25.47 22.06
CA GLY A 486 -7.29 25.34 20.60
C GLY A 486 -6.23 26.15 19.87
N VAL A 487 -5.22 26.64 20.60
CA VAL A 487 -4.06 27.31 20.03
C VAL A 487 -3.19 26.26 19.38
N VAL A 488 -2.79 26.51 18.13
CA VAL A 488 -1.91 25.63 17.36
C VAL A 488 -0.54 25.57 18.04
N LEU A 489 -0.08 24.35 18.29
CA LEU A 489 1.25 24.06 18.83
C LEU A 489 2.19 23.60 17.72
N GLU A 490 1.77 22.59 16.95
CA GLU A 490 2.57 21.93 15.91
C GLU A 490 1.66 21.41 14.78
N ASP A 491 2.18 21.40 13.56
CA ASP A 491 1.50 20.85 12.39
C ASP A 491 1.97 19.41 12.16
N TRP A 492 1.02 18.47 12.13
CA TRP A 492 1.29 17.07 11.89
C TRP A 492 1.09 16.73 10.42
N ARG A 493 2.04 15.98 9.84
CA ARG A 493 1.96 15.58 8.44
C ARG A 493 0.97 14.44 8.27
N VAL A 494 0.05 14.58 7.32
CA VAL A 494 -0.81 13.47 6.89
C VAL A 494 -0.18 12.81 5.68
N VAL A 495 0.48 11.68 5.91
CA VAL A 495 1.22 10.94 4.87
C VAL A 495 0.37 9.82 4.30
N ALA A 496 0.66 9.43 3.06
CA ALA A 496 0.02 8.26 2.44
C ALA A 496 0.50 6.93 3.03
N ASP A 497 1.69 6.94 3.64
CA ASP A 497 2.32 5.74 4.18
C ASP A 497 3.22 6.03 5.39
N LEU A 498 2.88 5.41 6.53
CA LEU A 498 3.69 5.46 7.74
C LEU A 498 4.98 4.62 7.68
N LEU A 499 5.13 3.67 6.73
CA LEU A 499 6.35 2.84 6.67
C LEU A 499 7.60 3.64 6.28
N ALA A 500 7.42 4.81 5.67
CA ALA A 500 8.52 5.73 5.33
C ALA A 500 8.90 6.65 6.50
N GLU A 501 8.10 6.68 7.58
CA GLU A 501 8.26 7.60 8.69
C GLU A 501 9.05 6.98 9.83
N GLY A 502 9.91 7.76 10.46
CA GLY A 502 10.69 7.39 11.63
C GLY A 502 9.89 7.45 12.95
N PRO A 503 10.48 6.97 14.06
CA PRO A 503 9.82 6.90 15.37
C PRO A 503 9.46 8.27 15.98
N THR A 504 10.13 9.33 15.55
CA THR A 504 9.96 10.70 16.05
C THR A 504 9.17 11.58 15.10
N ASP A 505 8.80 11.08 13.93
CA ASP A 505 8.16 11.88 12.91
C ASP A 505 6.68 12.08 13.28
N GLU A 506 6.27 13.34 13.40
CA GLU A 506 4.91 13.76 13.70
C GLU A 506 4.00 13.55 12.49
N ALA A 507 3.67 12.27 12.26
CA ALA A 507 2.95 11.82 11.09
C ALA A 507 1.74 10.96 11.46
N ALA A 508 0.67 11.14 10.69
CA ALA A 508 -0.52 10.32 10.70
C ALA A 508 -0.84 9.88 9.25
N THR A 509 -1.65 8.85 9.10
CA THR A 509 -2.14 8.37 7.79
C THR A 509 -3.65 8.28 7.80
N VAL A 510 -4.23 8.26 6.60
CA VAL A 510 -5.64 7.97 6.40
C VAL A 510 -5.82 6.50 6.03
N GLU A 511 -6.67 5.78 6.75
CA GLU A 511 -7.06 4.39 6.46
C GLU A 511 -8.53 4.32 6.01
N ALA A 512 -8.84 3.43 5.06
CA ALA A 512 -10.21 3.12 4.72
C ALA A 512 -10.89 2.39 5.88
N GLY A 513 -12.16 2.72 6.12
CA GLY A 513 -12.99 2.11 7.14
C GLY A 513 -13.79 3.13 7.94
N HIS A 514 -15.05 2.77 8.23
CA HIS A 514 -15.91 3.47 9.16
C HIS A 514 -15.75 2.89 10.57
N TRP A 515 -15.50 3.77 11.54
CA TRP A 515 -15.32 3.42 12.95
C TRP A 515 -16.32 4.21 13.77
N GLY A 516 -17.08 3.52 14.63
CA GLY A 516 -18.20 4.12 15.34
C GLY A 516 -18.71 3.25 16.49
N PRO A 517 -19.80 3.63 17.15
CA PRO A 517 -20.34 2.90 18.29
C PRO A 517 -20.91 1.54 17.87
N VAL A 518 -20.43 0.45 18.50
CA VAL A 518 -20.90 -0.93 18.27
C VAL A 518 -21.99 -1.29 19.28
N PHE A 519 -21.81 -0.94 20.56
CA PHE A 519 -22.83 -1.09 21.58
C PHE A 519 -22.70 0.00 22.65
N SER A 520 -23.79 0.24 23.38
CA SER A 520 -23.83 1.22 24.47
C SER A 520 -24.45 0.62 25.72
N TRP A 521 -23.94 1.00 26.89
CA TRP A 521 -24.48 0.59 28.17
C TRP A 521 -24.59 1.78 29.13
N LEU A 522 -25.27 1.59 30.25
CA LEU A 522 -25.33 2.57 31.33
C LEU A 522 -24.35 2.15 32.42
N ASP A 523 -23.44 3.05 32.78
CA ASP A 523 -22.52 2.89 33.91
C ASP A 523 -22.69 4.08 34.85
N GLY A 524 -23.12 3.80 36.10
CA GLY A 524 -23.45 4.86 37.05
C GLY A 524 -24.54 5.84 36.59
N GLY A 525 -25.42 5.43 35.67
CA GLY A 525 -26.45 6.29 35.06
C GLY A 525 -25.97 7.14 33.87
N LEU A 526 -24.68 7.08 33.53
CA LEU A 526 -24.10 7.71 32.34
C LEU A 526 -24.07 6.70 31.19
N ARG A 527 -24.46 7.13 29.98
CA ARG A 527 -24.39 6.28 28.78
C ARG A 527 -22.94 6.20 28.31
N ARG A 528 -22.33 5.03 28.43
CA ARG A 528 -21.02 4.69 27.84
C ARG A 528 -21.22 4.00 26.49
N GLN A 529 -20.27 4.17 25.58
CA GLN A 529 -20.31 3.57 24.24
C GLN A 529 -18.96 2.90 23.95
N TYR A 530 -19.01 1.65 23.49
CA TYR A 530 -17.85 0.97 22.94
C TYR A 530 -17.81 1.28 21.44
N ARG A 531 -16.68 1.79 20.96
CA ARG A 531 -16.48 2.20 19.57
C ARG A 531 -15.44 1.32 18.91
N ASP A 532 -15.74 0.84 17.72
CA ASP A 532 -14.86 -0.03 16.96
C ASP A 532 -15.14 0.07 15.47
N TYR A 533 -14.42 -0.72 14.68
CA TYR A 533 -14.64 -0.89 13.25
C TYR A 533 -16.04 -1.44 12.96
N ILE A 534 -16.79 -0.71 12.14
CA ILE A 534 -18.15 -1.07 11.70
C ILE A 534 -18.12 -1.72 10.31
N GLY A 535 -17.27 -1.22 9.41
CA GLY A 535 -17.16 -1.70 8.04
C GLY A 535 -16.82 -0.58 7.05
N ASP A 536 -17.00 -0.85 5.76
CA ASP A 536 -16.91 0.13 4.67
C ASP A 536 -18.32 0.56 4.21
N PRO A 537 -18.49 1.77 3.62
CA PRO A 537 -17.47 2.78 3.28
C PRO A 537 -17.16 3.76 4.43
N GLY A 538 -16.00 4.42 4.35
CA GLY A 538 -15.60 5.51 5.25
C GLY A 538 -14.09 5.66 5.32
N TRP A 539 -13.63 6.69 6.03
CA TRP A 539 -12.22 6.96 6.27
C TRP A 539 -11.96 7.27 7.74
N CYS A 540 -10.79 6.87 8.24
CA CYS A 540 -10.33 7.23 9.57
C CYS A 540 -8.87 7.68 9.55
N LEU A 541 -8.54 8.63 10.42
CA LEU A 541 -7.17 9.02 10.73
C LEU A 541 -6.56 7.95 11.62
N ARG A 542 -5.32 7.55 11.34
CA ARG A 542 -4.52 6.62 12.16
C ARG A 542 -3.17 7.25 12.47
N PHE A 543 -2.76 7.18 13.73
CA PHE A 543 -1.44 7.60 14.19
C PHE A 543 -0.37 6.51 14.04
N GLY A 544 0.89 6.95 14.06
CA GLY A 544 2.07 6.10 14.08
C GLY A 544 2.16 5.17 15.30
N ALA A 545 2.82 4.03 15.12
CA ALA A 545 3.04 3.05 16.17
C ALA A 545 4.30 2.23 15.91
N ASN A 546 5.00 1.84 16.98
CA ASN A 546 6.13 0.90 16.96
C ASN A 546 7.26 1.30 15.97
N GLY A 547 7.60 2.59 15.96
CA GLY A 547 8.71 3.12 15.14
C GLY A 547 8.34 3.62 13.74
N PHE A 548 7.07 3.47 13.34
CA PHE A 548 6.53 3.98 12.07
C PHE A 548 5.64 5.20 12.33
N GLY A 549 6.26 6.37 12.50
CA GLY A 549 5.63 7.59 12.99
C GLY A 549 5.50 7.64 14.52
N LEU A 550 5.42 8.86 15.04
CA LEU A 550 5.27 9.15 16.47
C LEU A 550 3.89 8.73 16.98
N THR A 551 3.86 7.97 18.07
CA THR A 551 2.61 7.72 18.82
C THR A 551 2.34 8.92 19.72
N PRO A 552 1.17 9.59 19.60
CA PRO A 552 0.89 10.78 20.37
C PRO A 552 0.77 10.46 21.86
N ALA A 553 1.16 11.42 22.71
CA ALA A 553 1.07 11.27 24.15
C ALA A 553 -0.39 11.38 24.65
N ASP A 554 -0.71 10.66 25.71
CA ASP A 554 -1.98 10.76 26.41
C ASP A 554 -2.25 12.20 26.89
N GLY A 555 -3.50 12.67 26.75
CA GLY A 555 -3.91 14.04 27.01
C GLY A 555 -3.59 15.06 25.92
N SER A 556 -3.06 14.65 24.75
CA SER A 556 -2.84 15.54 23.60
C SER A 556 -4.17 15.97 22.95
N PHE A 557 -4.25 17.22 22.50
CA PHE A 557 -5.41 17.74 21.75
C PHE A 557 -5.05 17.92 20.28
N PHE A 558 -5.96 17.54 19.39
CA PHE A 558 -5.78 17.67 17.95
C PHE A 558 -6.98 18.35 17.30
N THR A 559 -6.72 19.19 16.30
CA THR A 559 -7.71 19.69 15.37
C THR A 559 -7.50 19.01 14.03
N LEU A 560 -8.50 18.26 13.58
CA LEU A 560 -8.56 17.63 12.29
C LEU A 560 -9.40 18.47 11.34
N ARG A 561 -8.88 18.73 10.15
CA ARG A 561 -9.64 19.27 9.02
C ARG A 561 -9.64 18.28 7.89
N TYR A 562 -10.80 18.00 7.32
CA TYR A 562 -10.93 17.11 6.17
C TYR A 562 -12.04 17.57 5.24
N ARG A 563 -11.88 17.28 3.95
CA ARG A 563 -12.85 17.67 2.92
C ARG A 563 -13.63 16.46 2.40
N THR A 564 -14.95 16.56 2.25
CA THR A 564 -15.75 15.51 1.58
C THR A 564 -15.65 15.60 0.06
N ALA A 565 -15.96 14.52 -0.68
CA ALA A 565 -15.75 14.49 -2.13
C ALA A 565 -17.03 14.65 -2.96
N TRP A 566 -18.11 13.95 -2.58
CA TRP A 566 -19.33 13.76 -3.38
C TRP A 566 -19.15 13.06 -4.74
N ALA A 567 -17.91 12.80 -5.16
CA ALA A 567 -17.49 11.91 -6.24
C ALA A 567 -18.43 11.93 -7.46
N ALA A 568 -18.99 10.79 -7.86
CA ALA A 568 -19.84 10.70 -9.06
C ALA A 568 -21.07 11.62 -9.04
N HIS A 569 -21.61 11.95 -7.86
CA HIS A 569 -22.76 12.87 -7.73
C HIS A 569 -22.38 14.31 -8.06
N ALA A 570 -21.11 14.68 -7.91
CA ALA A 570 -20.64 16.04 -8.14
C ALA A 570 -20.45 16.40 -9.62
N ASN A 571 -20.62 15.45 -10.54
CA ASN A 571 -20.62 15.74 -11.97
C ASN A 571 -21.92 16.44 -12.34
N LEU A 572 -21.82 17.75 -12.59
CA LEU A 572 -22.96 18.62 -12.85
C LEU A 572 -22.96 19.10 -14.28
N PRO A 573 -24.13 19.10 -14.95
CA PRO A 573 -24.25 19.84 -16.18
C PRO A 573 -24.07 21.34 -15.89
N PRO A 574 -23.83 22.13 -16.93
CA PRO A 574 -23.70 23.57 -16.83
C PRO A 574 -24.94 24.24 -16.23
N ASP A 575 -24.75 25.41 -15.62
CA ASP A 575 -25.79 26.27 -15.04
C ASP A 575 -26.63 25.62 -13.91
N ARG A 576 -26.07 24.57 -13.29
CA ARG A 576 -26.65 23.88 -12.13
C ARG A 576 -26.11 24.34 -10.79
N MET A 577 -25.06 25.15 -10.77
CA MET A 577 -24.56 25.77 -9.55
C MET A 577 -25.30 27.07 -9.23
N ARG A 578 -25.55 27.34 -7.95
CA ARG A 578 -26.18 28.55 -7.42
C ARG A 578 -25.56 28.93 -6.07
N LEU A 579 -25.94 30.11 -5.59
CA LEU A 579 -25.67 30.51 -4.21
C LEU A 579 -26.41 29.58 -3.24
N LEU A 580 -25.74 29.25 -2.14
CA LEU A 580 -26.35 28.51 -1.05
C LEU A 580 -27.29 29.45 -0.27
N ALA A 581 -28.52 29.01 0.00
CA ALA A 581 -29.53 29.86 0.64
C ALA A 581 -29.23 30.13 2.13
N ASP A 582 -28.78 29.10 2.85
CA ASP A 582 -28.44 29.13 4.27
C ASP A 582 -27.10 28.42 4.49
N GLN A 583 -26.31 28.84 5.48
CA GLN A 583 -25.13 28.07 5.87
C GLN A 583 -25.54 26.64 6.27
N PRO A 584 -24.80 25.59 5.84
CA PRO A 584 -25.13 24.23 6.22
C PRO A 584 -24.99 24.08 7.73
N GLU A 585 -26.07 23.70 8.43
CA GLU A 585 -26.04 23.43 9.89
C GLU A 585 -24.94 22.43 10.26
N GLU A 586 -24.62 21.53 9.33
CA GLU A 586 -23.66 20.46 9.50
C GLU A 586 -22.20 20.89 9.36
N ALA A 587 -21.93 22.07 8.78
CA ALA A 587 -20.60 22.63 8.56
C ALA A 587 -20.56 24.12 8.98
N PRO A 588 -20.66 24.40 10.30
CA PRO A 588 -20.76 25.76 10.82
C PRO A 588 -19.54 26.64 10.54
N ASP A 589 -18.39 26.03 10.25
CA ASP A 589 -17.14 26.73 9.90
C ASP A 589 -17.06 27.12 8.42
N SER A 590 -18.04 26.75 7.59
CA SER A 590 -18.08 27.16 6.18
C SER A 590 -18.35 28.66 6.05
N LEU A 591 -17.64 29.32 5.13
CA LEU A 591 -17.76 30.77 4.97
C LEU A 591 -19.03 31.11 4.15
N PRO A 592 -19.83 32.09 4.57
CA PRO A 592 -20.99 32.52 3.80
C PRO A 592 -20.54 33.31 2.57
N MET A 593 -21.36 33.31 1.51
CA MET A 593 -21.11 34.15 0.35
C MET A 593 -21.23 35.64 0.71
N PRO A 594 -20.32 36.52 0.27
CA PRO A 594 -20.49 37.95 0.47
C PRO A 594 -21.77 38.49 -0.17
N ASN A 595 -22.48 39.37 0.53
CA ASN A 595 -23.77 39.94 0.06
C ASN A 595 -23.67 40.70 -1.28
N ALA A 596 -22.47 41.14 -1.67
CA ALA A 596 -22.24 41.81 -2.94
C ALA A 596 -22.30 40.85 -4.15
N ILE A 597 -22.25 39.53 -3.93
CA ILE A 597 -22.44 38.51 -4.96
C ILE A 597 -23.91 38.10 -4.97
N LEU A 598 -24.60 38.37 -6.08
CA LEU A 598 -26.05 38.15 -6.21
C LEU A 598 -26.41 36.88 -6.99
N SER A 599 -25.47 36.30 -7.74
CA SER A 599 -25.63 34.98 -8.34
C SER A 599 -24.29 34.31 -8.62
N ALA A 600 -24.32 32.98 -8.65
CA ALA A 600 -23.22 32.14 -9.10
C ALA A 600 -23.76 31.12 -10.11
N SER A 601 -22.94 30.72 -11.08
CA SER A 601 -23.22 29.59 -11.96
C SER A 601 -21.94 28.91 -12.45
N ASN A 602 -21.99 27.62 -12.76
CA ASN A 602 -20.92 26.91 -13.42
C ASN A 602 -21.12 27.03 -14.94
N PRO A 603 -20.29 27.81 -15.66
CA PRO A 603 -20.48 27.98 -17.09
C PRO A 603 -20.25 26.66 -17.83
N LEU A 604 -19.26 25.86 -17.44
CA LEU A 604 -18.95 24.55 -18.03
C LEU A 604 -19.50 23.41 -17.17
N ALA A 605 -19.65 22.23 -17.78
CA ALA A 605 -19.98 21.01 -17.05
C ALA A 605 -18.82 20.62 -16.13
N PHE A 606 -19.12 20.02 -14.99
CA PHE A 606 -18.15 19.25 -14.22
C PHE A 606 -18.31 17.78 -14.60
N ASP A 607 -17.28 17.21 -15.21
CA ASP A 607 -17.25 15.82 -15.70
C ASP A 607 -16.00 15.05 -15.24
N ASN A 608 -15.22 15.65 -14.34
CA ASN A 608 -13.94 15.15 -13.87
C ASN A 608 -14.01 14.47 -12.49
N ALA A 609 -15.16 14.47 -11.82
CA ALA A 609 -15.33 13.77 -10.56
C ALA A 609 -15.39 12.27 -10.81
N GLN A 610 -14.70 11.48 -9.98
CA GLN A 610 -14.60 10.04 -10.17
C GLN A 610 -14.90 9.28 -8.88
N PRO A 611 -15.75 8.23 -8.91
CA PRO A 611 -15.95 7.35 -7.77
C PRO A 611 -14.68 6.53 -7.49
N PRO A 612 -14.51 5.97 -6.28
CA PRO A 612 -13.37 5.11 -5.99
C PRO A 612 -13.31 3.92 -6.95
N GLU A 613 -12.12 3.44 -7.28
CA GLU A 613 -11.96 2.29 -8.17
C GLU A 613 -12.78 1.09 -7.67
N PRO A 614 -13.71 0.53 -8.48
CA PRO A 614 -14.54 -0.60 -8.07
C PRO A 614 -13.68 -1.82 -7.75
N LEU A 615 -13.87 -2.44 -6.57
CA LEU A 615 -13.06 -3.58 -6.14
C LEU A 615 -13.13 -4.77 -7.11
N ALA A 616 -14.28 -4.99 -7.75
CA ALA A 616 -14.45 -6.04 -8.74
C ALA A 616 -13.55 -5.84 -9.97
N LEU A 617 -13.39 -4.59 -10.42
CA LEU A 617 -12.46 -4.25 -11.50
C LEU A 617 -11.01 -4.34 -11.01
N ALA A 618 -10.74 -3.82 -9.81
CA ALA A 618 -9.41 -3.83 -9.20
C ALA A 618 -8.84 -5.27 -9.06
N ARG A 619 -9.69 -6.25 -8.72
CA ARG A 619 -9.31 -7.68 -8.67
C ARG A 619 -8.74 -8.19 -10.00
N LEU A 620 -9.23 -7.67 -11.13
CA LEU A 620 -8.76 -8.04 -12.46
C LEU A 620 -7.53 -7.22 -12.89
N THR A 621 -7.47 -5.94 -12.52
CA THR A 621 -6.38 -5.04 -12.97
C THR A 621 -5.10 -5.24 -12.18
N VAL A 622 -5.17 -5.37 -10.84
CA VAL A 622 -4.00 -5.44 -9.96
C VAL A 622 -3.01 -6.55 -10.34
N PRO A 623 -3.41 -7.81 -10.59
CA PRO A 623 -2.47 -8.87 -10.98
C PRO A 623 -1.79 -8.63 -12.33
N HIS A 624 -2.41 -7.80 -13.19
CA HIS A 624 -1.91 -7.47 -14.52
C HIS A 624 -1.11 -6.16 -14.53
N ALA A 625 -1.30 -5.27 -13.54
CA ALA A 625 -0.64 -3.96 -13.48
C ALA A 625 0.89 -4.09 -13.52
N THR A 626 1.45 -5.01 -12.73
CA THR A 626 2.90 -5.28 -12.69
C THR A 626 3.45 -5.91 -13.98
N LYS A 627 2.59 -6.54 -14.79
CA LYS A 627 2.96 -7.07 -16.11
C LYS A 627 2.88 -6.01 -17.20
N ALA A 628 1.90 -5.11 -17.09
CA ALA A 628 1.67 -4.02 -18.04
C ALA A 628 2.76 -2.94 -17.91
N MET A 629 3.14 -2.60 -16.68
CA MET A 629 4.15 -1.57 -16.41
C MET A 629 5.34 -2.20 -15.69
N LYS A 630 6.45 -2.33 -16.41
CA LYS A 630 7.71 -2.86 -15.87
C LYS A 630 8.55 -1.69 -15.39
N LEU A 631 8.99 -1.71 -14.13
CA LEU A 631 9.91 -0.69 -13.59
C LEU A 631 11.37 -1.16 -13.56
N ARG A 632 11.57 -2.48 -13.68
CA ARG A 632 12.89 -3.13 -13.67
C ARG A 632 12.94 -4.19 -14.77
N ALA A 633 14.11 -4.37 -15.34
CA ALA A 633 14.35 -5.35 -16.39
C ALA A 633 14.89 -6.65 -15.80
N VAL A 634 14.21 -7.76 -16.06
CA VAL A 634 14.63 -9.10 -15.61
C VAL A 634 14.97 -10.00 -16.78
N ARG A 635 14.11 -10.02 -17.80
CA ARG A 635 14.32 -10.75 -19.06
C ARG A 635 14.91 -9.83 -20.11
N ASP A 636 15.53 -10.42 -21.12
CA ASP A 636 16.05 -9.69 -22.29
C ASP A 636 14.95 -8.82 -22.94
N SER A 637 13.75 -9.38 -23.15
CA SER A 637 12.60 -8.63 -23.67
C SER A 637 12.14 -7.46 -22.78
N ASP A 638 12.45 -7.49 -21.49
CA ASP A 638 12.11 -6.39 -20.58
C ASP A 638 13.08 -5.22 -20.79
N TYR A 639 14.37 -5.49 -21.02
CA TYR A 639 15.33 -4.47 -21.42
C TYR A 639 14.96 -3.84 -22.76
N GLU A 640 14.63 -4.67 -23.76
CA GLU A 640 14.24 -4.19 -25.09
C GLU A 640 13.02 -3.26 -25.01
N ALA A 641 11.98 -3.66 -24.27
CA ALA A 641 10.77 -2.86 -24.10
C ALA A 641 11.02 -1.56 -23.33
N LEU A 642 11.84 -1.58 -22.27
CA LEU A 642 12.05 -0.39 -21.45
C LEU A 642 12.94 0.65 -22.11
N VAL A 643 13.98 0.21 -22.82
CA VAL A 643 14.91 1.13 -23.49
C VAL A 643 14.28 1.69 -24.76
N SER A 644 13.54 0.87 -25.53
CA SER A 644 12.82 1.34 -26.74
C SER A 644 11.56 2.15 -26.44
N ALA A 645 11.15 2.26 -25.17
CA ALA A 645 10.05 3.14 -24.78
C ALA A 645 10.44 4.62 -24.65
N ARG A 646 11.74 4.94 -24.78
CA ARG A 646 12.24 6.31 -24.81
C ARG A 646 12.01 6.94 -26.19
N ASP A 647 11.81 8.25 -26.23
CA ASP A 647 11.53 8.96 -27.49
C ASP A 647 12.74 9.12 -28.42
N ASP A 648 13.95 8.86 -27.91
CA ASP A 648 15.26 9.00 -28.57
C ASP A 648 15.84 7.68 -29.12
N ILE A 649 15.17 6.55 -28.89
CA ILE A 649 15.59 5.21 -29.32
C ILE A 649 14.47 4.56 -30.15
N ASP A 650 14.77 4.16 -31.39
CA ASP A 650 13.80 3.49 -32.25
C ASP A 650 13.67 2.00 -31.92
N ALA A 651 14.79 1.34 -31.60
CA ALA A 651 14.80 -0.07 -31.24
C ALA A 651 15.98 -0.46 -30.34
N THR A 652 15.80 -1.54 -29.58
CA THR A 652 16.84 -2.14 -28.74
C THR A 652 16.81 -3.65 -28.86
N VAL A 653 17.98 -4.28 -28.90
CA VAL A 653 18.15 -5.74 -28.81
C VAL A 653 18.96 -6.05 -27.57
N ALA A 654 18.49 -7.01 -26.76
CA ALA A 654 19.19 -7.46 -25.57
C ALA A 654 19.45 -8.97 -25.61
N ARG A 655 20.65 -9.37 -25.17
CA ARG A 655 21.05 -10.78 -25.07
C ARG A 655 21.81 -11.04 -23.79
N SER A 656 21.33 -11.99 -23.00
CA SER A 656 22.00 -12.44 -21.79
C SER A 656 22.89 -13.66 -22.04
N TYR A 657 24.15 -13.60 -21.57
CA TYR A 657 25.09 -14.72 -21.63
C TYR A 657 25.62 -15.07 -20.24
N TRP A 658 25.87 -16.37 -20.01
CA TRP A 658 26.60 -16.83 -18.82
C TRP A 658 28.09 -16.57 -18.99
N LEU A 659 28.67 -15.72 -18.15
CA LEU A 659 30.10 -15.32 -18.21
C LEU A 659 31.00 -16.20 -17.32
N GLY A 660 30.48 -17.31 -16.81
CA GLY A 660 31.21 -18.25 -15.94
C GLY A 660 30.86 -18.09 -14.46
N THR A 661 30.79 -16.85 -13.96
CA THR A 661 30.47 -16.53 -12.55
C THR A 661 29.11 -15.88 -12.36
N TRP A 662 28.66 -15.09 -13.34
CA TRP A 662 27.36 -14.43 -13.36
C TRP A 662 26.82 -14.34 -14.78
N THR A 663 25.55 -14.00 -14.91
CA THR A 663 24.93 -13.65 -16.20
C THR A 663 25.18 -12.17 -16.50
N GLY A 664 25.74 -11.86 -17.66
CA GLY A 664 25.84 -10.49 -18.17
C GLY A 664 24.87 -10.28 -19.32
N THR A 665 24.13 -9.17 -19.28
CA THR A 665 23.22 -8.77 -20.36
C THR A 665 23.93 -7.75 -21.24
N PHE A 666 23.95 -7.98 -22.55
CA PHE A 666 24.54 -7.07 -23.54
C PHE A 666 23.41 -6.49 -24.39
N LEU A 667 23.43 -5.17 -24.54
CA LEU A 667 22.39 -4.43 -25.23
C LEU A 667 23.00 -3.65 -26.37
N ALA A 668 22.29 -3.62 -27.50
CA ALA A 668 22.58 -2.76 -28.62
C ALA A 668 21.32 -1.93 -28.92
N THR A 669 21.51 -0.63 -29.14
CA THR A 669 20.41 0.31 -29.39
C THR A 669 20.56 0.95 -30.76
N ASP A 670 19.43 1.16 -31.41
CA ASP A 670 19.28 1.91 -32.66
C ASP A 670 18.74 3.31 -32.31
N PRO A 671 19.59 4.35 -32.33
CA PRO A 671 19.18 5.70 -31.97
C PRO A 671 18.37 6.33 -33.09
N LYS A 672 17.42 7.19 -32.70
CA LYS A 672 16.54 7.85 -33.65
C LYS A 672 17.31 8.73 -34.63
N ASP A 673 17.02 8.56 -35.91
CA ASP A 673 17.62 9.31 -37.03
C ASP A 673 19.17 9.27 -37.08
N SER A 674 19.82 8.34 -36.37
CA SER A 674 21.29 8.25 -36.29
C SER A 674 21.78 6.80 -36.40
N VAL A 675 23.00 6.62 -36.90
CA VAL A 675 23.63 5.29 -37.03
C VAL A 675 24.32 4.85 -35.74
N ALA A 676 24.64 5.78 -34.86
CA ALA A 676 25.36 5.52 -33.62
C ALA A 676 24.94 6.48 -32.52
N LEU A 677 25.01 6.00 -31.27
CA LEU A 677 24.85 6.84 -30.11
C LEU A 677 26.03 7.82 -30.03
N ASP A 678 25.73 9.12 -29.95
CA ASP A 678 26.71 10.10 -29.49
C ASP A 678 27.10 9.85 -28.02
N ASP A 679 28.14 10.54 -27.55
CA ASP A 679 28.71 10.27 -26.23
C ASP A 679 27.78 10.69 -25.08
N ASP A 680 26.98 11.75 -25.27
CA ASP A 680 26.05 12.26 -24.25
C ASP A 680 24.86 11.31 -24.10
N LEU A 681 24.20 10.95 -25.21
CA LEU A 681 23.11 10.00 -25.26
C LEU A 681 23.56 8.62 -24.76
N ARG A 682 24.78 8.18 -25.09
CA ARG A 682 25.34 6.94 -24.55
C ARG A 682 25.45 6.97 -23.03
N ALA A 683 25.91 8.08 -22.45
CA ALA A 683 26.01 8.23 -21.00
C ALA A 683 24.63 8.20 -20.34
N GLU A 684 23.63 8.86 -20.95
CA GLU A 684 22.26 8.87 -20.46
C GLU A 684 21.62 7.48 -20.48
N VAL A 685 21.70 6.76 -21.60
CA VAL A 685 21.18 5.39 -21.72
C VAL A 685 21.91 4.46 -20.75
N THR A 686 23.22 4.62 -20.57
CA THR A 686 23.98 3.81 -19.59
C THR A 686 23.49 4.05 -18.16
N ARG A 687 23.24 5.31 -17.77
CA ARG A 687 22.65 5.64 -16.46
C ARG A 687 21.27 5.00 -16.31
N PHE A 688 20.43 5.08 -17.34
CA PHE A 688 19.10 4.47 -17.32
C PHE A 688 19.18 2.94 -17.18
N LEU A 689 20.14 2.28 -17.84
CA LEU A 689 20.38 0.84 -17.67
C LEU A 689 20.77 0.47 -16.24
N GLU A 690 21.61 1.30 -15.59
CA GLU A 690 21.97 1.12 -14.18
C GLU A 690 20.76 1.25 -13.24
N GLU A 691 19.80 2.11 -13.58
CA GLU A 691 18.56 2.26 -12.82
C GLU A 691 17.66 1.02 -12.95
N ILE A 692 17.48 0.48 -14.16
CA ILE A 692 16.51 -0.61 -14.40
C ILE A 692 17.04 -2.02 -14.15
N ARG A 693 18.37 -2.24 -14.16
CA ARG A 693 18.95 -3.58 -14.00
C ARG A 693 18.81 -4.13 -12.59
N LEU A 694 18.94 -5.44 -12.47
CA LEU A 694 19.00 -6.11 -11.17
C LEU A 694 20.39 -5.97 -10.53
N VAL A 695 20.42 -5.83 -9.20
CA VAL A 695 21.67 -5.88 -8.43
C VAL A 695 22.32 -7.26 -8.62
N GLY A 696 23.64 -7.27 -8.88
CA GLY A 696 24.40 -8.49 -9.16
C GLY A 696 24.26 -9.06 -10.57
N ARG A 697 23.49 -8.42 -11.47
CA ARG A 697 23.42 -8.76 -12.90
C ARG A 697 23.83 -7.54 -13.73
N PRO A 698 25.09 -7.46 -14.18
CA PRO A 698 25.53 -6.32 -14.96
C PRO A 698 24.86 -6.29 -16.33
N ALA A 699 24.51 -5.09 -16.78
CA ALA A 699 24.01 -4.81 -18.12
C ALA A 699 25.03 -3.90 -18.82
N TYR A 700 25.45 -4.25 -20.03
CA TYR A 700 26.45 -3.53 -20.80
C TYR A 700 25.84 -3.00 -22.09
N LEU A 701 25.93 -1.68 -22.28
CA LEU A 701 25.60 -1.04 -23.55
C LEU A 701 26.76 -1.23 -24.53
N THR A 702 26.45 -1.80 -25.67
CA THR A 702 27.36 -2.05 -26.80
C THR A 702 26.87 -1.29 -28.03
N GLY A 703 27.77 -1.01 -28.97
CA GLY A 703 27.37 -0.40 -30.24
C GLY A 703 26.56 -1.38 -31.09
N ALA A 704 25.60 -0.87 -31.87
CA ALA A 704 24.88 -1.68 -32.85
C ALA A 704 25.86 -2.33 -33.84
N ALA A 705 25.63 -3.61 -34.16
CA ALA A 705 26.43 -4.31 -35.15
C ALA A 705 26.02 -3.86 -36.56
N LEU A 706 26.67 -2.82 -37.05
CA LEU A 706 26.43 -2.32 -38.40
C LEU A 706 26.92 -3.32 -39.43
N ARG A 707 26.11 -3.56 -40.45
CA ARG A 707 26.42 -4.42 -41.58
C ARG A 707 26.53 -3.59 -42.86
N PRO A 708 27.73 -3.07 -43.18
CA PRO A 708 27.92 -2.18 -44.32
C PRO A 708 27.74 -2.90 -45.66
N LEU A 709 27.01 -2.26 -46.57
CA LEU A 709 26.71 -2.76 -47.90
C LEU A 709 27.44 -1.94 -48.96
N ASP A 710 28.16 -2.61 -49.87
CA ASP A 710 28.64 -1.97 -51.09
C ASP A 710 27.73 -2.35 -52.26
N LEU A 711 27.30 -1.35 -53.04
CA LEU A 711 26.42 -1.51 -54.20
C LEU A 711 27.09 -0.99 -55.47
N GLN A 712 26.98 -1.77 -56.55
CA GLN A 712 27.31 -1.35 -57.91
C GLN A 712 26.05 -1.38 -58.76
N ILE A 713 25.70 -0.25 -59.35
CA ILE A 713 24.48 -0.08 -60.13
C ILE A 713 24.85 0.30 -61.56
N VAL A 714 24.38 -0.49 -62.52
CA VAL A 714 24.53 -0.20 -63.96
C VAL A 714 23.17 0.20 -64.49
N LEU A 715 23.08 1.41 -65.06
CA LEU A 715 21.83 1.96 -65.56
C LEU A 715 21.99 2.69 -66.90
N CYS A 716 20.90 2.77 -67.66
CA CYS A 716 20.74 3.64 -68.82
C CYS A 716 20.11 4.96 -68.36
N HIS A 717 20.58 6.07 -68.92
CA HIS A 717 20.03 7.39 -68.64
C HIS A 717 19.53 8.10 -69.91
N ASP A 718 18.68 9.11 -69.73
CA ASP A 718 18.27 10.01 -70.81
C ASP A 718 19.46 10.91 -71.21
N PRO A 719 19.96 10.83 -72.45
CA PRO A 719 21.14 11.57 -72.88
C PRO A 719 20.96 13.10 -72.85
N ARG A 720 19.73 13.59 -72.65
CA ARG A 720 19.44 15.03 -72.48
C ARG A 720 19.79 15.54 -71.08
N ILE A 721 19.96 14.66 -70.09
CA ILE A 721 20.30 15.02 -68.71
C ILE A 721 21.77 14.66 -68.48
N PRO A 722 22.61 15.60 -67.97
CA PRO A 722 24.01 15.29 -67.67
C PRO A 722 24.13 14.11 -66.70
N TRP A 723 25.05 13.18 -66.99
CA TRP A 723 25.31 11.99 -66.16
C TRP A 723 25.54 12.32 -64.68
N GLY A 724 26.31 13.39 -64.40
CA GLY A 724 26.57 13.85 -63.03
C GLY A 724 25.30 14.13 -62.22
N ASN A 725 24.26 14.71 -62.85
CA ASN A 725 23.00 15.00 -62.19
C ASN A 725 22.20 13.71 -61.89
N VAL A 726 22.31 12.70 -62.75
CA VAL A 726 21.67 11.39 -62.53
C VAL A 726 22.35 10.65 -61.38
N VAL A 727 23.68 10.68 -61.34
CA VAL A 727 24.47 10.12 -60.24
C VAL A 727 24.10 10.80 -58.93
N GLU A 728 24.09 12.13 -58.88
CA GLU A 728 23.72 12.89 -57.68
C GLU A 728 22.29 12.57 -57.20
N ALA A 729 21.32 12.49 -58.11
CA ALA A 729 19.93 12.16 -57.77
C ALA A 729 19.78 10.74 -57.20
N VAL A 730 20.48 9.75 -57.77
CA VAL A 730 20.45 8.37 -57.26
C VAL A 730 21.21 8.25 -55.94
N LEU A 731 22.35 8.93 -55.80
CA LEU A 731 23.08 9.01 -54.52
C LEU A 731 22.19 9.62 -53.43
N ALA A 732 21.52 10.73 -53.73
CA ALA A 732 20.64 11.41 -52.78
C ALA A 732 19.47 10.50 -52.36
N ALA A 733 18.82 9.84 -53.31
CA ALA A 733 17.67 8.96 -53.04
C ALA A 733 18.01 7.69 -52.23
N LEU A 734 19.28 7.29 -52.19
CA LEU A 734 19.71 6.09 -51.48
C LEU A 734 20.47 6.40 -50.19
N ALA A 735 21.40 7.35 -50.21
CA ALA A 735 22.41 7.52 -49.16
C ALA A 735 22.50 8.93 -48.56
N ALA A 736 21.64 9.88 -48.97
CA ALA A 736 21.61 11.20 -48.33
C ALA A 736 21.16 11.12 -46.87
N ASP A 737 21.48 12.18 -46.12
CA ASP A 737 20.95 12.43 -44.79
C ASP A 737 19.57 13.09 -44.87
N ASP A 738 18.67 12.42 -45.59
CA ASP A 738 17.27 12.80 -45.80
C ASP A 738 16.40 11.60 -45.38
N PRO A 739 15.36 11.77 -44.54
CA PRO A 739 14.41 10.71 -44.20
C PRO A 739 13.79 10.00 -45.41
N GLU A 740 13.76 10.65 -46.58
CA GLU A 740 13.31 10.03 -47.82
C GLU A 740 14.34 9.06 -48.45
N ALA A 741 15.60 9.08 -48.03
CA ALA A 741 16.63 8.19 -48.56
C ALA A 741 16.45 6.76 -48.05
N LEU A 742 16.63 5.76 -48.94
CA LEU A 742 16.37 4.36 -48.58
C LEU A 742 17.22 3.86 -47.39
N PHE A 743 18.49 4.26 -47.32
CA PHE A 743 19.42 3.89 -46.25
C PHE A 743 19.52 4.95 -45.14
N HIS A 744 18.54 5.85 -45.04
CA HIS A 744 18.43 6.73 -43.88
C HIS A 744 18.21 5.89 -42.61
N PRO A 745 18.83 6.24 -41.45
CA PRO A 745 18.69 5.46 -40.21
C PRO A 745 17.23 5.23 -39.80
N ALA A 746 16.35 6.21 -40.01
CA ALA A 746 14.90 6.08 -39.73
C ALA A 746 14.19 4.95 -40.49
N ASN A 747 14.76 4.48 -41.61
CA ASN A 747 14.10 3.52 -42.51
C ASN A 747 14.56 2.08 -42.29
N LEU A 748 15.68 1.85 -41.60
CA LEU A 748 16.29 0.54 -41.44
C LEU A 748 16.78 0.35 -39.99
N THR A 749 16.23 -0.65 -39.32
CA THR A 749 16.59 -1.06 -37.96
C THR A 749 17.13 -2.50 -37.90
N PHE A 750 17.35 -3.02 -36.70
CA PHE A 750 17.80 -4.38 -36.43
C PHE A 750 17.00 -5.45 -37.20
N GLY A 751 17.71 -6.34 -37.90
CA GLY A 751 17.09 -7.43 -38.65
C GLY A 751 16.31 -7.00 -39.89
N SER A 752 16.42 -5.74 -40.32
CA SER A 752 15.72 -5.24 -41.52
C SER A 752 16.10 -6.01 -42.77
N ARG A 753 15.09 -6.22 -43.63
CA ARG A 753 15.24 -6.86 -44.94
C ARG A 753 15.32 -5.80 -46.03
N LEU A 754 16.39 -5.83 -46.81
CA LEU A 754 16.54 -4.94 -47.96
C LEU A 754 15.88 -5.56 -49.19
N TYR A 755 14.68 -5.13 -49.52
CA TYR A 755 13.96 -5.63 -50.69
C TYR A 755 14.51 -5.06 -51.99
N ARG A 756 14.82 -5.96 -52.95
CA ARG A 756 15.31 -5.57 -54.27
C ARG A 756 14.34 -4.65 -55.01
N ALA A 757 13.04 -4.94 -54.93
CA ALA A 757 12.00 -4.14 -55.58
C ALA A 757 11.92 -2.71 -55.02
N ALA A 758 12.14 -2.52 -53.72
CA ALA A 758 12.14 -1.20 -53.10
C ALA A 758 13.36 -0.38 -53.58
N LEU A 759 14.52 -1.01 -53.64
CA LEU A 759 15.74 -0.42 -54.20
C LEU A 759 15.56 -0.01 -55.67
N GLU A 760 15.09 -0.94 -56.50
CA GLU A 760 14.83 -0.69 -57.93
C GLU A 760 13.79 0.42 -58.13
N ALA A 761 12.71 0.43 -57.34
CA ALA A 761 11.69 1.47 -57.41
C ALA A 761 12.26 2.86 -57.06
N ARG A 762 13.10 2.95 -56.01
CA ARG A 762 13.70 4.23 -55.59
C ARG A 762 14.65 4.79 -56.65
N ILE A 763 15.41 3.92 -57.31
CA ILE A 763 16.31 4.28 -58.42
C ILE A 763 15.49 4.67 -59.66
N ALA A 764 14.48 3.88 -60.03
CA ALA A 764 13.67 4.11 -61.23
C ALA A 764 12.81 5.37 -61.14
N ALA A 765 12.47 5.82 -59.93
CA ALA A 765 11.75 7.07 -59.70
C ALA A 765 12.59 8.32 -60.01
N GLN A 766 13.92 8.21 -60.09
CA GLN A 766 14.80 9.36 -60.29
C GLN A 766 14.74 9.89 -61.73
N ARG A 767 14.69 11.21 -61.85
CA ARG A 767 14.59 11.89 -63.15
C ARG A 767 15.84 11.62 -63.99
N GLY A 768 15.64 10.98 -65.14
CA GLY A 768 16.71 10.67 -66.09
C GLY A 768 17.14 9.21 -66.10
N VAL A 769 16.69 8.38 -65.16
CA VAL A 769 16.88 6.92 -65.23
C VAL A 769 15.84 6.34 -66.20
N THR A 770 16.29 5.69 -67.28
CA THR A 770 15.39 5.02 -68.24
C THR A 770 15.29 3.52 -68.02
N ARG A 771 16.38 2.88 -67.62
CA ARG A 771 16.42 1.43 -67.37
C ARG A 771 17.53 1.06 -66.40
N ILE A 772 17.23 0.16 -65.46
CA ILE A 772 18.24 -0.49 -64.62
C ILE A 772 18.69 -1.77 -65.35
N LEU A 773 19.99 -1.88 -65.63
CA LEU A 773 20.56 -3.02 -66.36
C LEU A 773 21.01 -4.12 -65.39
N ARG A 774 21.70 -3.73 -64.31
CA ARG A 774 22.30 -4.67 -63.36
C ARG A 774 22.51 -3.99 -62.01
N ILE A 775 22.27 -4.73 -60.93
CA ILE A 775 22.64 -4.35 -59.57
C ILE A 775 23.51 -5.48 -59.02
N ARG A 776 24.72 -5.14 -58.57
CA ARG A 776 25.59 -6.03 -57.80
C ARG A 776 25.73 -5.52 -56.39
N TYR A 777 25.88 -6.44 -55.45
CA TYR A 777 26.10 -6.12 -54.05
C TYR A 777 27.23 -6.97 -53.47
N ARG A 778 27.83 -6.47 -52.39
CA ARG A 778 28.57 -7.29 -51.44
C ARG A 778 28.36 -6.76 -50.03
N TRP A 779 28.26 -7.68 -49.07
CA TRP A 779 28.46 -7.33 -47.67
C TRP A 779 29.95 -7.09 -47.47
N ARG A 780 30.30 -5.87 -47.07
CA ARG A 780 31.70 -5.47 -46.98
C ARG A 780 32.40 -6.31 -45.90
N GLY A 781 33.49 -6.97 -46.28
CA GLY A 781 34.27 -7.85 -45.41
C GLY A 781 33.87 -9.34 -45.46
N GLU A 782 32.76 -9.71 -46.14
CA GLU A 782 32.30 -11.10 -46.21
C GLU A 782 32.59 -11.80 -47.56
N GLY A 783 32.81 -11.04 -48.64
CA GLY A 783 33.16 -11.61 -49.95
C GLY A 783 33.14 -10.63 -51.13
N ASP A 784 33.28 -11.18 -52.34
CA ASP A 784 33.27 -10.44 -53.61
C ASP A 784 31.86 -10.03 -54.08
N PHE A 785 31.80 -9.09 -55.02
CA PHE A 785 30.55 -8.61 -55.62
C PHE A 785 29.79 -9.72 -56.36
N LYS A 786 28.51 -9.88 -56.01
CA LYS A 786 27.57 -10.82 -56.65
C LYS A 786 26.39 -10.07 -57.25
N ASP A 787 25.73 -10.67 -58.23
CA ASP A 787 24.50 -10.11 -58.80
C ASP A 787 23.36 -10.18 -57.78
N PHE A 788 22.66 -9.07 -57.57
CA PHE A 788 21.49 -9.02 -56.71
C PHE A 788 20.31 -9.66 -57.45
N THR A 789 20.19 -10.98 -57.32
CA THR A 789 19.16 -11.78 -58.01
C THR A 789 18.03 -12.21 -57.09
N GLU A 790 18.29 -12.18 -55.79
CA GLU A 790 17.37 -12.50 -54.70
C GLU A 790 16.25 -11.44 -54.58
N SER A 791 15.14 -11.80 -53.94
CA SER A 791 14.02 -10.87 -53.69
C SER A 791 14.34 -9.84 -52.60
N PHE A 792 15.15 -10.23 -51.61
CA PHE A 792 15.65 -9.37 -50.55
C PHE A 792 16.98 -9.88 -50.00
N LEU A 793 17.73 -8.99 -49.35
CA LEU A 793 18.88 -9.33 -48.52
C LEU A 793 18.46 -9.31 -47.04
N GLU A 794 18.90 -10.30 -46.26
CA GLU A 794 18.56 -10.44 -44.85
C GLU A 794 19.75 -10.08 -43.96
N SER A 795 19.47 -9.34 -42.88
CA SER A 795 20.41 -9.05 -41.79
C SER A 795 20.06 -9.88 -40.57
N ALA A 796 21.04 -10.23 -39.74
CA ALA A 796 20.76 -10.94 -38.50
C ALA A 796 19.93 -10.06 -37.54
N PRO A 797 19.20 -10.65 -36.57
CA PRO A 797 18.35 -9.89 -35.64
C PRO A 797 19.08 -8.85 -34.78
N ASP A 798 20.40 -8.91 -34.68
CA ASP A 798 21.28 -7.98 -33.95
C ASP A 798 22.08 -7.04 -34.88
N GLN A 799 21.82 -7.10 -36.20
CA GLN A 799 22.54 -6.33 -37.21
C GLN A 799 21.66 -5.29 -37.92
N ILE A 800 22.26 -4.15 -38.26
CA ILE A 800 21.60 -3.07 -39.01
C ILE A 800 22.30 -2.90 -40.37
N PRO A 801 21.61 -3.07 -41.51
CA PRO A 801 22.18 -2.84 -42.83
C PRO A 801 22.39 -1.34 -43.08
N VAL A 802 23.60 -0.93 -43.49
CA VAL A 802 23.96 0.50 -43.67
C VAL A 802 24.69 0.75 -44.99
N LEU A 803 24.38 1.89 -45.63
CA LEU A 803 25.13 2.43 -46.77
C LEU A 803 25.05 3.97 -46.73
N LYS A 804 26.17 4.65 -46.43
CA LYS A 804 26.26 6.13 -46.38
C LYS A 804 27.09 6.77 -47.51
N HIS A 805 27.96 6.00 -48.18
CA HIS A 805 28.83 6.51 -49.24
C HIS A 805 29.67 7.75 -48.85
N ASP A 806 30.14 7.81 -47.59
CA ASP A 806 30.93 8.91 -47.06
C ASP A 806 32.45 8.66 -47.29
N PRO A 807 33.18 9.58 -47.94
CA PRO A 807 34.64 9.48 -48.10
C PRO A 807 35.43 9.45 -46.78
N LEU A 808 34.92 10.08 -45.72
CA LEU A 808 35.55 10.11 -44.39
C LEU A 808 35.30 8.81 -43.61
N ARG A 809 34.18 8.14 -43.90
CA ARG A 809 33.76 6.88 -43.31
C ARG A 809 33.51 5.82 -44.38
N PRO A 810 34.57 5.42 -45.12
CA PRO A 810 34.43 4.46 -46.19
C PRO A 810 33.93 3.11 -45.66
N ASP A 811 34.15 2.82 -44.38
CA ASP A 811 33.69 1.62 -43.68
C ASP A 811 32.16 1.45 -43.66
N LEU A 812 31.37 2.53 -43.83
CA LEU A 812 29.90 2.51 -43.82
C LEU A 812 29.27 2.24 -45.19
N GLY A 813 29.96 1.47 -46.04
CA GLY A 813 29.46 1.08 -47.35
C GLY A 813 29.69 2.11 -48.46
N ARG A 814 29.76 1.62 -49.71
CA ARG A 814 30.06 2.41 -50.90
C ARG A 814 29.04 2.15 -52.00
N LEU A 815 28.61 3.22 -52.65
CA LEU A 815 27.78 3.17 -53.84
C LEU A 815 28.61 3.55 -55.08
N GLU A 816 28.57 2.71 -56.11
CA GLU A 816 29.20 2.98 -57.40
C GLU A 816 28.13 2.90 -58.50
N ILE A 817 28.07 3.92 -59.35
CA ILE A 817 27.05 4.02 -60.41
C ILE A 817 27.78 4.11 -61.75
N PHE A 818 27.42 3.22 -62.67
CA PHE A 818 28.05 3.09 -63.98
C PHE A 818 27.06 3.28 -65.12
N GLU A 819 27.56 3.87 -66.21
CA GLU A 819 26.81 4.08 -67.44
C GLU A 819 26.96 2.87 -68.37
N ALA A 820 25.85 2.23 -68.73
CA ALA A 820 25.72 1.13 -69.69
C ALA A 820 26.45 -0.19 -69.37
N GLU A 821 27.71 -0.17 -68.92
CA GLU A 821 28.52 -1.35 -68.64
C GLU A 821 29.41 -1.14 -67.40
N LEU A 822 29.80 -2.23 -66.73
CA LEU A 822 30.82 -2.20 -65.69
C LEU A 822 32.20 -2.01 -66.33
N PRO A 823 33.14 -1.27 -65.70
CA PRO A 823 34.52 -1.28 -66.12
C PRO A 823 35.00 -2.74 -66.14
N GLN A 824 35.68 -3.17 -67.21
CA GLN A 824 36.26 -4.51 -67.26
C GLN A 824 37.11 -4.70 -66.01
N GLU A 825 36.74 -5.66 -65.15
CA GLU A 825 37.55 -6.11 -64.03
C GLU A 825 38.90 -6.55 -64.62
N THR A 826 39.90 -5.67 -64.57
CA THR A 826 41.29 -6.11 -64.70
C THR A 826 41.52 -7.00 -63.50
N ALA A 827 41.38 -8.31 -63.71
CA ALA A 827 41.77 -9.32 -62.76
C ALA A 827 43.22 -9.05 -62.29
N PRO A 828 43.54 -9.29 -61.02
CA PRO A 828 44.88 -9.06 -60.49
C PRO A 828 45.97 -9.86 -61.21
#